data_AF-A0A061ST18-F1
#
_entry.id   AF-A0A061ST18-F1
#
_cell.length_a   1.000
_cell.length_b   1.000
_cell.length_c   1.000
_cell.angle_alpha   90.00
_cell.angle_beta   90.00
_cell.angle_gamma   90.00
#
_symmetry.space_group_name_H-M   'P 1'
#
loop_
_entity.id
_entity.type
_entity.pdbx_description
1 polymer ?
#
loop_
_entity_poly.entity_id
_entity_poly.type
_entity_poly.pdbx_seq_one_letter_code
_entity_poly.pdbx_strand_id
1 'polypeptide(L)'
;MPTHNVKLYDVDPYSLFSQTIGGTANYTGPSTTTGTAAITDNGTGADGQHLDDENGGTVPVSVSINGGPVEASNSYATESWTLRDTVTGKEFQLVTLHVDSGSYAGYYTLSEIPLIAGRSYETLTFDETPETNIGDASFAYADYAEANGVVDGTSGDDVIDSNYNDDPANEMVDQGKFPVQSEFNWSDYGDERDLRGGVTQDTGEVRVQVSYSDVQTNEEFSSETSGGDDQIYVASGEPFANNSAGFLRQGGSTDPSTLTFDFSTENRAAFKGEVENVQFRISDIDGHFTNDAENGYNNFQDVITITAVDEAGNPVQVNITPGSNMTVTGNTITGNMNSSDPWMADSSALIEIAGPVSSITVTYGNNGDTNQYVHFSDVHFEAVPQENFDDSIEAGAGDDLIYAGEGNDWVHGGTGNDTIYGEAGSDSLAGNEGDDTFYVGGGDSAHGDDGDDTFIIDGSELNGGTIGVLGGEGDETTGDTLDFGGHLLAGSVVITDGDDVNGGKTGTAQLTDGTTVNFSQIEQIICFARGSRIETPFGPRRVQDLKAGDLVLTRDNGPQPIRWVGTKTVEGRGNLAPITFAKGSIGNSHALQVSPQHRMLINDYRVALLFGQREVIAAASFLVNGSDITQQETDSVTYYHLLFDHHEIIKSAGAWSESYQPGDYSLTGLDPEAREEVFALFPDLRSDPGAFGPSARQNLTCGSARLLVA
;
A
#
# COMPACT_ATOMS: atom_id res chain seq x y z
N MET A 1 5.86 -33.58 9.41
CA MET A 1 4.96 -32.66 10.12
C MET A 1 5.59 -31.29 10.00
N PRO A 2 4.79 -30.22 9.84
CA PRO A 2 5.33 -28.88 9.76
C PRO A 2 6.13 -28.55 11.02
N THR A 3 7.16 -27.74 10.86
CA THR A 3 7.96 -27.22 11.97
C THR A 3 7.99 -25.70 11.82
N HIS A 4 7.41 -25.02 12.80
CA HIS A 4 7.17 -23.58 12.81
C HIS A 4 8.18 -22.91 13.75
N ASN A 5 8.87 -21.87 13.30
CA ASN A 5 9.82 -21.15 14.15
C ASN A 5 9.12 -19.93 14.75
N VAL A 6 8.84 -19.97 16.06
CA VAL A 6 8.13 -18.89 16.75
C VAL A 6 9.03 -18.15 17.74
N LYS A 7 8.95 -16.83 17.81
CA LYS A 7 9.57 -16.06 18.90
C LYS A 7 8.70 -16.14 20.15
N LEU A 8 9.35 -16.09 21.32
CA LEU A 8 8.70 -16.20 22.62
C LEU A 8 9.19 -15.12 23.58
N TYR A 9 8.26 -14.57 24.37
CA TYR A 9 8.61 -13.73 25.53
C TYR A 9 8.72 -14.62 26.77
N ASP A 10 9.81 -14.47 27.55
CA ASP A 10 10.02 -15.15 28.85
C ASP A 10 9.18 -14.48 29.95
N VAL A 11 7.86 -14.55 29.77
CA VAL A 11 6.86 -14.03 30.70
C VAL A 11 5.56 -14.82 30.57
N ASP A 12 4.78 -14.85 31.65
CA ASP A 12 3.46 -15.47 31.72
C ASP A 12 2.38 -14.40 31.41
N PRO A 13 1.64 -14.51 30.30
CA PRO A 13 0.66 -13.50 29.90
C PRO A 13 -0.56 -13.47 30.81
N TYR A 14 -0.87 -14.56 31.53
CA TYR A 14 -1.95 -14.62 32.52
C TYR A 14 -1.78 -13.57 33.62
N SER A 15 -0.54 -13.17 33.89
CA SER A 15 -0.18 -12.15 34.87
C SER A 15 -0.19 -10.71 34.34
N LEU A 16 -0.26 -10.53 33.02
CA LEU A 16 -0.11 -9.23 32.33
C LEU A 16 -1.41 -8.72 31.72
N PHE A 17 -2.21 -9.59 31.09
CA PHE A 17 -3.39 -9.19 30.33
C PHE A 17 -4.69 -9.34 31.13
N SER A 18 -5.71 -8.56 30.76
CA SER A 18 -7.04 -8.70 31.34
C SER A 18 -7.67 -10.03 30.92
N GLN A 19 -8.31 -10.71 31.86
CA GLN A 19 -9.14 -11.91 31.62
C GLN A 19 -10.64 -11.53 31.46
N THR A 20 -10.96 -10.24 31.55
CA THR A 20 -12.32 -9.71 31.41
C THR A 20 -12.47 -9.06 30.05
N ILE A 21 -13.47 -9.51 29.28
CA ILE A 21 -13.86 -8.91 27.99
C ILE A 21 -14.21 -7.43 28.19
N GLY A 22 -13.60 -6.56 27.37
CA GLY A 22 -13.67 -5.10 27.47
C GLY A 22 -12.82 -4.49 28.60
N GLY A 23 -11.97 -5.29 29.25
CA GLY A 23 -10.97 -4.82 30.20
C GLY A 23 -9.64 -4.53 29.51
N THR A 24 -8.96 -3.46 29.91
CA THR A 24 -7.65 -3.07 29.36
C THR A 24 -6.51 -3.35 30.33
N ALA A 25 -5.31 -3.60 29.79
CA ALA A 25 -4.08 -3.71 30.54
C ALA A 25 -2.91 -3.06 29.78
N ASN A 26 -2.03 -2.36 30.50
CA ASN A 26 -0.75 -1.89 29.93
C ASN A 26 0.25 -3.04 30.01
N TYR A 27 0.86 -3.41 28.89
CA TYR A 27 1.84 -4.50 28.86
C TYR A 27 3.14 -4.07 29.57
N THR A 28 3.43 -4.70 30.70
CA THR A 28 4.67 -4.49 31.48
C THR A 28 5.68 -5.63 31.31
N GLY A 29 5.55 -6.43 30.24
CA GLY A 29 6.47 -7.52 29.94
C GLY A 29 7.71 -7.05 29.16
N PRO A 30 8.60 -7.97 28.78
CA PRO A 30 9.79 -7.64 27.98
C PRO A 30 9.42 -7.07 26.61
N SER A 31 10.11 -6.01 26.17
CA SER A 31 10.00 -5.45 24.82
C SER A 31 10.73 -6.29 23.75
N THR A 32 11.52 -7.27 24.16
CA THR A 32 12.26 -8.16 23.26
C THR A 32 12.02 -9.63 23.58
N THR A 33 11.87 -10.44 22.54
CA THR A 33 11.66 -11.88 22.66
C THR A 33 12.93 -12.58 23.11
N THR A 34 12.83 -13.50 24.06
CA THR A 34 13.97 -14.14 24.75
C THR A 34 14.60 -15.28 23.93
N GLY A 35 13.92 -15.73 22.88
CA GLY A 35 14.49 -16.59 21.84
C GLY A 35 13.48 -16.99 20.78
N THR A 36 13.91 -17.83 19.86
CA THR A 36 13.05 -18.57 18.91
C THR A 36 12.88 -20.02 19.36
N ALA A 37 11.75 -20.63 19.02
CA ALA A 37 11.39 -22.02 19.29
C ALA A 37 10.89 -22.70 18.01
N ALA A 38 11.52 -23.81 17.61
CA ALA A 38 11.07 -24.62 16.48
C ALA A 38 9.98 -25.60 16.92
N ILE A 39 8.73 -25.12 17.01
CA ILE A 39 7.56 -25.91 17.37
C ILE A 39 7.26 -26.95 16.29
N THR A 40 6.94 -28.17 16.69
CA THR A 40 6.46 -29.21 15.78
C THR A 40 5.24 -29.85 16.43
N ASP A 41 4.07 -29.65 15.82
CA ASP A 41 2.89 -30.43 16.18
C ASP A 41 3.11 -31.90 15.80
N ASN A 42 2.80 -32.77 16.75
CA ASN A 42 2.93 -34.21 16.69
C ASN A 42 1.61 -34.93 17.07
N GLY A 43 0.51 -34.19 17.15
CA GLY A 43 -0.85 -34.67 17.43
C GLY A 43 -1.41 -35.62 16.36
N THR A 44 -2.56 -36.22 16.64
CA THR A 44 -3.25 -37.12 15.71
C THR A 44 -4.72 -36.76 15.56
N GLY A 45 -4.98 -35.61 14.94
CA GLY A 45 -6.31 -35.03 14.78
C GLY A 45 -6.20 -33.64 14.19
N ALA A 46 -5.35 -32.82 14.82
CA ALA A 46 -4.91 -31.51 14.37
C ALA A 46 -4.44 -31.46 12.90
N ASP A 47 -4.70 -30.33 12.27
CA ASP A 47 -4.27 -29.93 10.93
C ASP A 47 -2.79 -29.50 10.87
N GLY A 48 -2.15 -29.30 12.02
CA GLY A 48 -0.80 -28.75 12.15
C GLY A 48 -0.72 -27.23 12.00
N GLN A 49 -1.87 -26.54 12.07
CA GLN A 49 -2.01 -25.09 11.90
C GLN A 49 -2.21 -24.34 13.22
N HIS A 50 -2.56 -25.00 14.33
CA HIS A 50 -2.92 -24.35 15.60
C HIS A 50 -2.17 -24.92 16.81
N LEU A 51 -2.08 -24.15 17.90
CA LEU A 51 -1.61 -24.60 19.22
C LEU A 51 -2.78 -24.69 20.21
N ASP A 52 -3.35 -25.88 20.42
CA ASP A 52 -4.52 -26.14 21.27
C ASP A 52 -4.27 -27.17 22.41
N ASP A 53 -5.26 -27.33 23.30
CA ASP A 53 -5.29 -28.35 24.37
C ASP A 53 -6.20 -29.54 23.98
N GLU A 54 -5.75 -30.39 23.04
CA GLU A 54 -6.47 -31.62 22.66
C GLU A 54 -6.71 -32.54 23.89
N ASN A 55 -7.88 -32.40 24.52
CA ASN A 55 -8.44 -33.30 25.53
C ASN A 55 -7.59 -33.57 26.80
N GLY A 56 -6.75 -32.63 27.24
CA GLY A 56 -5.87 -32.82 28.40
C GLY A 56 -4.83 -33.93 28.20
N GLY A 57 -4.49 -34.21 26.94
CA GLY A 57 -3.40 -35.08 26.53
C GLY A 57 -2.26 -34.23 25.96
N THR A 58 -1.11 -34.20 26.65
CA THR A 58 0.05 -33.41 26.24
C THR A 58 0.43 -33.66 24.77
N VAL A 59 0.25 -32.66 23.91
CA VAL A 59 0.85 -32.64 22.58
C VAL A 59 2.38 -32.60 22.78
N PRO A 60 3.16 -33.51 22.16
CA PRO A 60 4.60 -33.51 22.35
C PRO A 60 5.24 -32.49 21.38
N VAL A 61 5.08 -31.20 21.69
CA VAL A 61 5.80 -30.13 20.99
C VAL A 61 7.27 -30.14 21.41
N SER A 62 8.16 -30.29 20.44
CA SER A 62 9.58 -30.02 20.67
C SER A 62 9.82 -28.51 20.62
N VAL A 63 10.53 -27.96 21.60
CA VAL A 63 10.82 -26.51 21.72
C VAL A 63 12.33 -26.29 21.77
N SER A 64 12.94 -25.65 20.77
CA SER A 64 14.40 -25.43 20.75
C SER A 64 14.79 -23.96 20.93
N ILE A 65 14.96 -23.50 22.17
CA ILE A 65 15.29 -22.10 22.46
C ILE A 65 16.73 -21.76 22.03
N ASN A 66 16.87 -20.74 21.16
CA ASN A 66 18.15 -20.18 20.71
C ASN A 66 19.11 -21.19 20.05
N GLY A 67 18.58 -22.12 19.25
CA GLY A 67 19.37 -23.07 18.46
C GLY A 67 20.14 -24.14 19.26
N GLY A 68 19.89 -24.25 20.57
CA GLY A 68 20.37 -25.37 21.38
C GLY A 68 19.68 -26.68 21.00
N PRO A 69 20.35 -27.84 21.10
CA PRO A 69 19.70 -29.13 20.92
C PRO A 69 18.73 -29.38 22.09
N VAL A 70 17.48 -29.72 21.80
CA VAL A 70 16.48 -30.01 22.83
C VAL A 70 15.96 -31.45 22.72
N GLU A 71 15.94 -32.12 23.86
CA GLU A 71 15.25 -33.38 24.10
C GLU A 71 13.73 -33.16 23.94
N ALA A 72 12.99 -34.12 23.39
CA ALA A 72 11.53 -33.97 23.24
C ALA A 72 10.85 -33.68 24.60
N SER A 73 10.38 -32.44 24.75
CA SER A 73 9.62 -31.94 25.89
C SER A 73 8.12 -32.17 25.70
N ASN A 74 7.37 -32.13 26.79
CA ASN A 74 5.93 -31.93 26.75
C ASN A 74 5.65 -30.43 26.88
N SER A 75 4.82 -29.89 26.00
CA SER A 75 4.41 -28.49 26.04
C SER A 75 3.13 -28.27 25.24
N TYR A 76 2.24 -27.42 25.76
CA TYR A 76 0.86 -27.27 25.30
C TYR A 76 0.38 -25.81 25.52
N ALA A 77 -0.67 -25.40 24.81
CA ALA A 77 -1.39 -24.16 25.13
C ALA A 77 -2.08 -24.31 26.49
N THR A 78 -2.09 -23.23 27.28
CA THR A 78 -2.75 -23.22 28.60
C THR A 78 -3.87 -22.19 28.70
N GLU A 79 -3.71 -21.01 28.10
CA GLU A 79 -4.76 -20.00 27.99
C GLU A 79 -4.59 -19.22 26.67
N SER A 80 -5.68 -18.71 26.10
CA SER A 80 -5.67 -17.85 24.90
C SER A 80 -6.42 -16.53 25.09
N TRP A 81 -6.03 -15.52 24.31
CA TRP A 81 -6.67 -14.20 24.25
C TRP A 81 -6.80 -13.75 22.79
N THR A 82 -7.90 -13.09 22.45
CA THR A 82 -7.92 -12.09 21.38
C THR A 82 -7.85 -10.70 22.04
N LEU A 83 -6.87 -9.90 21.65
CA LEU A 83 -6.61 -8.56 22.15
C LEU A 83 -6.79 -7.53 21.04
N ARG A 84 -7.06 -6.27 21.40
CA ARG A 84 -6.97 -5.11 20.52
C ARG A 84 -5.92 -4.14 21.04
N ASP A 85 -4.97 -3.72 20.22
CA ASP A 85 -4.10 -2.58 20.54
C ASP A 85 -4.96 -1.30 20.58
N THR A 86 -4.97 -0.60 21.72
CA THR A 86 -5.83 0.56 21.91
C THR A 86 -5.34 1.85 21.23
N VAL A 87 -4.14 1.81 20.63
CA VAL A 87 -3.55 2.92 19.86
C VAL A 87 -3.79 2.71 18.36
N THR A 88 -3.47 1.53 17.82
CA THR A 88 -3.64 1.24 16.38
C THR A 88 -5.04 0.75 16.03
N GLY A 89 -5.76 0.16 16.98
CA GLY A 89 -7.03 -0.51 16.75
C GLY A 89 -6.91 -1.95 16.22
N LYS A 90 -5.69 -2.45 15.95
CA LYS A 90 -5.47 -3.82 15.41
C LYS A 90 -5.91 -4.87 16.43
N GLU A 91 -6.63 -5.89 15.96
CA GLU A 91 -6.93 -7.12 16.70
C GLU A 91 -5.88 -8.21 16.41
N PHE A 92 -5.49 -8.98 17.42
CA PHE A 92 -4.52 -10.08 17.32
C PHE A 92 -4.71 -11.09 18.45
N GLN A 93 -4.14 -12.28 18.31
CA GLN A 93 -4.23 -13.37 19.27
C GLN A 93 -2.91 -13.63 19.98
N LEU A 94 -3.04 -14.22 21.17
CA LEU A 94 -1.95 -14.48 22.10
C LEU A 94 -2.26 -15.76 22.88
N VAL A 95 -1.24 -16.57 23.14
CA VAL A 95 -1.38 -17.85 23.86
C VAL A 95 -0.26 -18.07 24.88
N THR A 96 -0.60 -18.69 26.01
CA THR A 96 0.39 -19.20 26.98
C THR A 96 0.92 -20.56 26.53
N LEU A 97 2.21 -20.64 26.18
CA LEU A 97 2.92 -21.91 25.98
C LEU A 97 3.52 -22.38 27.32
N HIS A 98 3.00 -23.49 27.84
CA HIS A 98 3.57 -24.17 29.01
C HIS A 98 4.63 -25.18 28.59
N VAL A 99 5.79 -25.21 29.26
CA VAL A 99 6.85 -26.23 29.06
C VAL A 99 7.06 -27.02 30.35
N ASP A 100 6.60 -28.28 30.39
CA ASP A 100 6.53 -29.13 31.59
C ASP A 100 7.91 -29.41 32.23
N SER A 101 8.95 -29.57 31.41
CA SER A 101 10.22 -30.14 31.86
C SER A 101 11.40 -29.87 30.94
N GLY A 102 12.61 -29.91 31.50
CA GLY A 102 13.88 -29.68 30.80
C GLY A 102 14.64 -28.49 31.39
N SER A 103 15.65 -28.01 30.64
CA SER A 103 16.39 -26.79 31.00
C SER A 103 15.61 -25.49 30.73
N TYR A 104 14.48 -25.60 30.04
CA TYR A 104 13.61 -24.51 29.58
C TYR A 104 12.17 -24.69 30.10
N ALA A 105 12.01 -25.28 31.28
CA ALA A 105 10.70 -25.47 31.89
C ALA A 105 10.18 -24.13 32.45
N GLY A 106 8.99 -23.72 32.04
CA GLY A 106 8.45 -22.39 32.30
C GLY A 106 7.14 -22.11 31.57
N TYR A 107 6.67 -20.88 31.69
CA TYR A 107 5.53 -20.33 30.94
C TYR A 107 6.07 -19.23 30.01
N TYR A 108 5.60 -19.22 28.78
CA TYR A 108 6.04 -18.31 27.74
C TYR A 108 4.84 -17.70 27.01
N THR A 109 4.94 -16.42 26.63
CA THR A 109 3.96 -15.78 25.76
C THR A 109 4.34 -15.98 24.30
N LEU A 110 3.42 -16.50 23.50
CA LEU A 110 3.42 -16.41 22.03
C LEU A 110 2.34 -15.40 21.64
N SER A 111 2.68 -14.51 20.71
CA SER A 111 1.83 -13.41 20.26
C SER A 111 2.05 -13.26 18.75
N GLU A 112 0.97 -13.11 17.99
CA GLU A 112 1.04 -12.94 16.53
C GLU A 112 1.85 -11.69 16.17
N ILE A 113 1.60 -10.59 16.87
CA ILE A 113 2.38 -9.34 16.73
C ILE A 113 3.40 -9.14 17.87
N PRO A 114 4.45 -8.32 17.65
CA PRO A 114 5.32 -7.86 18.72
C PRO A 114 4.58 -7.05 19.80
N LEU A 115 4.75 -7.46 21.06
CA LEU A 115 4.22 -6.75 22.23
C LEU A 115 5.11 -5.57 22.62
N ILE A 116 4.52 -4.39 22.75
CA ILE A 116 5.21 -3.12 23.01
C ILE A 116 5.08 -2.77 24.49
N ALA A 117 6.21 -2.60 25.18
CA ALA A 117 6.23 -2.23 26.60
C ALA A 117 5.53 -0.87 26.81
N GLY A 118 4.66 -0.79 27.82
CA GLY A 118 3.84 0.39 28.12
C GLY A 118 2.55 0.52 27.29
N ARG A 119 2.44 -0.14 26.13
CA ARG A 119 1.25 -0.11 25.27
C ARG A 119 0.03 -0.73 25.98
N SER A 120 -1.13 -0.12 25.78
CA SER A 120 -2.41 -0.56 26.35
C SER A 120 -3.16 -1.46 25.36
N TYR A 121 -3.60 -2.62 25.84
CA TYR A 121 -4.33 -3.63 25.07
C TYR A 121 -5.70 -3.92 25.71
N GLU A 122 -6.76 -3.97 24.91
CA GLU A 122 -8.13 -4.34 25.31
C GLU A 122 -8.37 -5.83 25.07
N THR A 123 -8.86 -6.57 26.07
CA THR A 123 -9.24 -7.97 25.89
C THR A 123 -10.60 -8.08 25.21
N LEU A 124 -10.65 -8.72 24.03
CA LEU A 124 -11.88 -9.00 23.30
C LEU A 124 -12.43 -10.39 23.60
N THR A 125 -11.56 -11.38 23.73
CA THR A 125 -11.87 -12.75 24.14
C THR A 125 -10.81 -13.28 25.11
N PHE A 126 -11.16 -14.31 25.88
CA PHE A 126 -10.24 -15.03 26.76
C PHE A 126 -10.76 -16.46 26.96
N ASP A 127 -9.89 -17.46 26.85
CA ASP A 127 -10.19 -18.86 27.15
C ASP A 127 -9.11 -19.50 28.05
N GLU A 128 -9.54 -20.40 28.94
CA GLU A 128 -8.68 -21.18 29.86
C GLU A 128 -8.38 -22.61 29.33
N THR A 129 -8.99 -23.01 28.21
CA THR A 129 -8.79 -24.32 27.55
C THR A 129 -9.05 -24.22 26.03
N PRO A 130 -8.19 -23.54 25.24
CA PRO A 130 -8.44 -23.35 23.80
C PRO A 130 -8.47 -24.69 23.04
N GLU A 131 -9.60 -25.02 22.43
CA GLU A 131 -9.81 -26.24 21.61
C GLU A 131 -10.45 -25.87 20.25
N THR A 132 -9.65 -25.93 19.19
CA THR A 132 -10.07 -25.57 17.82
C THR A 132 -11.26 -26.40 17.33
N ASN A 133 -11.30 -27.68 17.69
CA ASN A 133 -12.33 -28.63 17.25
C ASN A 133 -13.74 -28.31 17.78
N ILE A 134 -13.88 -27.44 18.78
CA ILE A 134 -15.17 -26.97 19.29
C ILE A 134 -15.47 -25.50 18.97
N GLY A 135 -14.54 -24.80 18.32
CA GLY A 135 -14.69 -23.44 17.81
C GLY A 135 -14.20 -22.34 18.74
N ASP A 136 -13.29 -22.65 19.66
CA ASP A 136 -12.65 -21.66 20.53
C ASP A 136 -11.54 -20.91 19.77
N ALA A 137 -11.24 -19.67 20.19
CA ALA A 137 -10.16 -18.89 19.60
C ALA A 137 -8.80 -19.46 20.04
N SER A 138 -7.95 -19.80 19.06
CA SER A 138 -6.69 -20.48 19.27
C SER A 138 -5.63 -19.92 18.35
N PHE A 139 -4.46 -19.64 18.91
CA PHE A 139 -3.29 -19.15 18.18
C PHE A 139 -2.94 -20.06 17.00
N ALA A 140 -2.98 -19.49 15.80
CA ALA A 140 -2.57 -20.16 14.57
C ALA A 140 -1.07 -19.92 14.31
N TYR A 141 -0.39 -20.92 13.77
CA TYR A 141 0.96 -20.75 13.23
C TYR A 141 0.96 -20.11 11.84
N ALA A 142 -0.20 -20.01 11.18
CA ALA A 142 -0.35 -19.25 9.94
C ALA A 142 -0.16 -17.76 10.25
N ASP A 143 -1.01 -17.23 11.15
CA ASP A 143 -1.02 -15.88 11.73
C ASP A 143 0.24 -15.55 12.57
N TYR A 144 1.23 -16.45 12.59
CA TYR A 144 2.56 -16.21 13.12
C TYR A 144 3.58 -16.15 11.98
N ALA A 145 3.73 -14.99 11.38
CA ALA A 145 4.81 -14.71 10.44
C ALA A 145 5.79 -13.67 11.01
N GLU A 146 7.08 -13.84 10.72
CA GLU A 146 8.04 -12.74 10.86
C GLU A 146 7.93 -11.90 9.58
N ALA A 147 7.75 -10.57 9.73
CA ALA A 147 7.76 -9.63 8.61
C ALA A 147 8.90 -9.96 7.64
N ASN A 148 8.50 -10.39 6.45
CA ASN A 148 9.31 -10.94 5.37
C ASN A 148 9.54 -9.89 4.25
N GLY A 149 8.77 -8.80 4.26
CA GLY A 149 8.74 -7.73 3.27
C GLY A 149 7.72 -7.94 2.15
N VAL A 150 6.70 -8.78 2.37
CA VAL A 150 5.66 -9.17 1.40
C VAL A 150 4.29 -9.06 2.07
N VAL A 151 3.34 -8.46 1.36
CA VAL A 151 1.91 -8.48 1.68
C VAL A 151 1.32 -9.79 1.13
N ASP A 152 1.12 -10.76 2.03
CA ASP A 152 0.58 -12.09 1.74
C ASP A 152 -0.98 -12.03 1.78
N GLY A 153 -1.60 -12.36 0.64
CA GLY A 153 -3.04 -12.57 0.50
C GLY A 153 -3.52 -13.90 1.08
N THR A 154 -4.82 -14.19 0.98
CA THR A 154 -5.44 -15.36 1.61
C THR A 154 -5.63 -16.54 0.62
N SER A 155 -6.83 -17.11 0.55
CA SER A 155 -7.20 -18.21 -0.35
C SER A 155 -8.66 -18.12 -0.84
N GLY A 156 -9.21 -16.91 -0.80
CA GLY A 156 -10.40 -16.50 -1.52
C GLY A 156 -10.42 -14.97 -1.67
N ASP A 157 -11.34 -14.49 -2.51
CA ASP A 157 -11.45 -13.10 -3.00
C ASP A 157 -11.08 -12.00 -1.98
N ASP A 158 -9.90 -11.40 -2.14
CA ASP A 158 -9.31 -10.38 -1.27
C ASP A 158 -9.41 -8.96 -1.84
N VAL A 159 -9.27 -7.96 -0.95
CA VAL A 159 -9.11 -6.54 -1.33
C VAL A 159 -7.85 -6.01 -0.67
N ILE A 160 -6.76 -6.04 -1.43
CA ILE A 160 -5.43 -5.62 -0.98
C ILE A 160 -5.27 -4.13 -1.29
N ASP A 161 -5.34 -3.30 -0.25
CA ASP A 161 -5.06 -1.86 -0.29
C ASP A 161 -4.30 -1.42 0.98
N SER A 162 -4.05 -0.13 1.15
CA SER A 162 -3.37 0.45 2.33
C SER A 162 -4.09 0.27 3.69
N ASN A 163 -5.22 -0.45 3.73
CA ASN A 163 -5.95 -0.87 4.92
C ASN A 163 -6.03 -2.40 5.06
N TYR A 164 -5.46 -3.18 4.13
CA TYR A 164 -5.42 -4.63 4.20
C TYR A 164 -4.73 -5.07 5.50
N ASN A 165 -5.36 -6.00 6.21
CA ASN A 165 -5.01 -6.35 7.59
C ASN A 165 -5.04 -7.86 7.86
N ASP A 166 -5.34 -8.67 6.85
CA ASP A 166 -5.48 -10.12 6.95
C ASP A 166 -4.13 -10.82 6.64
N ASP A 167 -3.09 -10.02 6.32
CA ASP A 167 -1.69 -10.42 6.27
C ASP A 167 -1.20 -11.03 7.61
N PRO A 168 -0.62 -12.25 7.61
CA PRO A 168 -0.14 -12.93 8.81
C PRO A 168 1.02 -12.26 9.57
N ALA A 169 1.89 -11.50 8.90
CA ALA A 169 2.99 -10.75 9.53
C ALA A 169 2.60 -9.30 9.86
N ASN A 170 1.46 -8.86 9.33
CA ASN A 170 0.99 -7.48 9.27
C ASN A 170 1.87 -6.56 8.41
N GLU A 171 2.31 -7.06 7.26
CA GLU A 171 2.65 -6.20 6.13
C GLU A 171 1.38 -5.49 5.63
N MET A 172 1.54 -4.31 5.04
CA MET A 172 0.45 -3.48 4.51
C MET A 172 0.98 -2.69 3.31
N VAL A 173 0.13 -2.42 2.33
CA VAL A 173 0.48 -1.50 1.24
C VAL A 173 0.77 -0.09 1.78
N ASP A 174 1.78 0.57 1.21
CA ASP A 174 2.37 1.82 1.68
C ASP A 174 2.81 1.78 3.17
N GLN A 175 3.29 0.64 3.70
CA GLN A 175 3.54 0.54 5.14
C GLN A 175 4.53 1.61 5.64
N GLY A 176 4.02 2.49 6.50
CA GLY A 176 4.78 3.59 7.09
C GLY A 176 4.52 4.96 6.46
N LYS A 177 3.61 5.13 5.48
CA LYS A 177 3.31 6.41 4.79
C LYS A 177 3.19 7.69 5.64
N PHE A 178 2.91 7.57 6.94
CA PHE A 178 2.75 8.70 7.86
C PHE A 178 3.79 8.67 9.00
N PRO A 179 4.31 9.84 9.43
CA PRO A 179 5.22 9.91 10.57
C PRO A 179 4.61 9.32 11.84
N VAL A 180 5.34 8.42 12.49
CA VAL A 180 4.86 7.70 13.68
C VAL A 180 5.33 8.42 14.93
N GLN A 181 4.39 8.89 15.75
CA GLN A 181 4.64 9.47 17.06
C GLN A 181 5.32 8.44 17.98
N SER A 182 6.50 8.79 18.48
CA SER A 182 7.40 7.92 19.22
C SER A 182 8.13 8.75 20.31
N GLU A 183 8.69 8.08 21.32
CA GLU A 183 9.23 8.77 22.50
C GLU A 183 10.42 8.04 23.13
N PHE A 184 11.35 8.82 23.69
CA PHE A 184 12.41 8.32 24.56
C PHE A 184 12.07 8.62 26.02
N ASN A 185 11.97 7.57 26.85
CA ASN A 185 11.50 7.64 28.23
C ASN A 185 12.60 7.35 29.24
N TRP A 186 12.77 8.24 30.23
CA TRP A 186 13.75 8.04 31.31
C TRP A 186 13.32 7.01 32.34
N SER A 187 12.01 6.85 32.53
CA SER A 187 11.44 5.92 33.52
C SER A 187 11.75 4.45 33.25
N ASP A 188 12.07 4.07 32.01
CA ASP A 188 12.51 2.72 31.61
C ASP A 188 13.81 2.27 32.29
N TYR A 189 14.66 3.21 32.72
CA TYR A 189 15.97 2.91 33.32
C TYR A 189 15.94 2.82 34.86
N GLY A 190 14.84 3.27 35.47
CA GLY A 190 14.63 3.28 36.92
C GLY A 190 15.29 4.43 37.67
N ASP A 191 14.97 4.50 38.96
CA ASP A 191 15.28 5.60 39.88
C ASP A 191 16.77 5.67 40.28
N GLU A 192 17.31 6.88 40.41
CA GLU A 192 18.72 7.20 40.72
C GLU A 192 19.76 6.36 39.92
N ARG A 193 19.43 5.96 38.70
CA ARG A 193 20.24 5.00 37.93
C ARG A 193 21.40 5.70 37.20
N ASP A 194 22.64 5.36 37.53
CA ASP A 194 23.85 5.83 36.82
C ASP A 194 23.85 5.42 35.34
N LEU A 195 23.71 6.41 34.44
CA LEU A 195 23.62 6.25 32.99
C LEU A 195 24.90 6.70 32.25
N ARG A 196 26.00 7.01 32.97
CA ARG A 196 27.26 7.50 32.35
C ARG A 196 27.94 6.52 31.39
N GLY A 197 27.50 5.25 31.36
CA GLY A 197 27.90 4.27 30.34
C GLY A 197 27.25 4.46 28.98
N GLY A 198 26.29 5.39 28.86
CA GLY A 198 25.35 5.50 27.76
C GLY A 198 24.16 4.55 27.93
N VAL A 199 23.06 4.87 27.25
CA VAL A 199 21.85 4.03 27.17
C VAL A 199 21.33 3.95 25.74
N THR A 200 20.46 3.00 25.49
CA THR A 200 19.78 2.82 24.21
C THR A 200 18.36 2.34 24.47
N GLN A 201 17.39 3.04 23.90
CA GLN A 201 16.00 2.60 23.82
C GLN A 201 15.68 2.24 22.38
N ASP A 202 14.81 1.25 22.20
CA ASP A 202 14.25 0.87 20.91
C ASP A 202 12.74 1.09 21.01
N THR A 203 12.23 2.06 20.26
CA THR A 203 10.83 2.51 20.44
C THR A 203 9.82 1.66 19.68
N GLY A 204 10.27 0.92 18.67
CA GLY A 204 9.40 0.25 17.70
C GLY A 204 9.68 0.72 16.26
N GLU A 205 10.08 1.98 16.09
CA GLU A 205 10.36 2.57 14.77
C GLU A 205 11.81 3.09 14.69
N VAL A 206 12.31 3.68 15.77
CA VAL A 206 13.65 4.30 15.84
C VAL A 206 14.37 3.85 17.11
N ARG A 207 15.68 3.61 16.99
CA ARG A 207 16.59 3.35 18.09
C ARG A 207 17.27 4.65 18.49
N VAL A 208 17.01 5.09 19.72
CA VAL A 208 17.58 6.29 20.32
C VAL A 208 18.75 5.87 21.21
N GLN A 209 19.97 6.24 20.83
CA GLN A 209 21.16 6.08 21.65
C GLN A 209 21.46 7.39 22.38
N VAL A 210 21.54 7.34 23.70
CA VAL A 210 21.97 8.49 24.51
C VAL A 210 23.38 8.24 25.01
N SER A 211 24.32 9.06 24.56
CA SER A 211 25.72 9.01 24.99
C SER A 211 26.07 10.21 25.86
N TYR A 212 26.89 9.97 26.88
CA TYR A 212 27.39 10.98 27.81
C TYR A 212 28.91 11.11 27.67
N SER A 213 29.40 12.34 27.59
CA SER A 213 30.84 12.62 27.62
C SER A 213 31.17 13.71 28.63
N ASP A 214 32.12 13.40 29.51
CA ASP A 214 32.67 14.26 30.56
C ASP A 214 34.20 14.27 30.48
N VAL A 215 34.79 15.36 30.95
CA VAL A 215 36.23 15.59 31.10
C VAL A 215 36.73 15.18 32.50
N GLN A 216 35.85 15.06 33.50
CA GLN A 216 36.17 14.84 34.91
C GLN A 216 35.58 13.53 35.49
N THR A 217 35.38 13.47 36.82
CA THR A 217 35.03 12.21 37.54
C THR A 217 34.07 12.39 38.72
N ASN A 218 33.72 13.63 39.02
CA ASN A 218 32.80 14.06 40.08
C ASN A 218 31.41 14.41 39.55
N GLU A 219 31.26 14.46 38.23
CA GLU A 219 30.00 14.70 37.53
C GLU A 219 29.18 13.41 37.40
N GLU A 220 27.88 13.59 37.18
CA GLU A 220 26.89 12.52 37.18
C GLU A 220 25.87 12.73 36.08
N PHE A 221 25.46 11.62 35.48
CA PHE A 221 24.33 11.53 34.58
C PHE A 221 23.51 10.33 35.01
N SER A 222 22.27 10.56 35.39
CA SER A 222 21.37 9.53 35.91
C SER A 222 19.91 9.80 35.54
N SER A 223 19.05 8.79 35.61
CA SER A 223 17.59 8.96 35.57
C SER A 223 17.00 9.17 36.97
N GLU A 224 15.87 9.89 37.00
CA GLU A 224 15.12 10.33 38.17
C GLU A 224 13.62 10.09 37.93
N THR A 225 12.95 9.39 38.86
CA THR A 225 11.55 8.96 38.72
C THR A 225 10.70 9.14 39.99
N SER A 226 11.32 9.50 41.11
CA SER A 226 10.73 9.49 42.45
C SER A 226 9.68 10.59 42.66
N GLY A 227 9.85 11.72 41.98
CA GLY A 227 8.94 12.86 42.00
C GLY A 227 8.95 13.63 43.34
N GLY A 228 7.87 14.35 43.63
CA GLY A 228 7.86 15.29 44.76
C GLY A 228 8.68 16.55 44.45
N ASP A 229 9.74 16.80 45.22
CA ASP A 229 10.61 17.98 45.06
C ASP A 229 11.54 17.82 43.82
N ASP A 230 11.76 16.61 43.31
CA ASP A 230 12.62 16.39 42.12
C ASP A 230 11.83 16.35 40.80
N GLN A 231 10.57 16.84 40.80
CA GLN A 231 9.74 16.94 39.60
C GLN A 231 10.16 18.08 38.67
N ILE A 232 10.04 17.84 37.37
CA ILE A 232 10.25 18.87 36.34
C ILE A 232 8.95 19.62 36.02
N TYR A 233 9.08 20.85 35.54
CA TYR A 233 7.95 21.60 35.01
C TYR A 233 7.43 20.99 33.70
N VAL A 234 6.12 20.74 33.63
CA VAL A 234 5.40 20.36 32.41
C VAL A 234 4.18 21.29 32.29
N ALA A 235 3.96 21.87 31.10
CA ALA A 235 2.83 22.75 30.85
C ALA A 235 1.55 21.95 30.52
N SER A 236 0.39 22.56 30.75
CA SER A 236 -0.90 21.93 30.46
C SER A 236 -1.08 21.62 28.97
N GLY A 237 -1.07 20.33 28.62
CA GLY A 237 -1.27 19.84 27.26
C GLY A 237 0.01 19.42 26.54
N GLU A 238 1.16 19.45 27.22
CA GLU A 238 2.39 18.80 26.75
C GLU A 238 2.35 17.30 27.07
N PRO A 239 3.06 16.44 26.30
CA PRO A 239 2.97 14.99 26.44
C PRO A 239 3.84 14.40 27.57
N PHE A 240 4.83 15.17 28.06
CA PHE A 240 5.84 14.70 29.02
C PHE A 240 5.28 14.22 30.37
N ALA A 241 5.90 13.19 30.95
CA ALA A 241 5.69 12.87 32.36
C ALA A 241 6.53 13.82 33.26
N ASN A 242 5.91 14.40 34.29
CA ASN A 242 6.62 15.33 35.20
C ASN A 242 7.52 14.62 36.25
N ASN A 243 7.54 13.29 36.22
CA ASN A 243 8.31 12.40 37.08
C ASN A 243 9.09 11.35 36.25
N SER A 244 9.48 11.70 35.03
CA SER A 244 10.38 10.92 34.19
C SER A 244 11.43 11.88 33.63
N ALA A 245 12.62 11.87 34.23
CA ALA A 245 13.67 12.80 33.86
C ALA A 245 15.06 12.17 33.85
N GLY A 246 15.91 12.62 32.95
CA GLY A 246 17.36 12.51 33.08
C GLY A 246 17.87 13.74 33.83
N PHE A 247 18.94 13.64 34.61
CA PHE A 247 19.62 14.81 35.17
C PHE A 247 21.13 14.75 34.97
N LEU A 248 21.73 15.92 34.79
CA LEU A 248 23.17 16.14 34.78
C LEU A 248 23.57 16.92 36.02
N ARG A 249 24.46 16.38 36.86
CA ARG A 249 25.06 17.12 37.98
C ARG A 249 26.48 17.54 37.66
N GLN A 250 26.74 18.85 37.62
CA GLN A 250 28.11 19.39 37.55
C GLN A 250 28.61 19.80 38.94
N GLY A 251 29.75 19.21 39.34
CA GLY A 251 30.38 19.44 40.64
C GLY A 251 31.33 20.64 40.67
N GLY A 252 30.95 21.76 40.07
CA GLY A 252 31.74 22.99 40.05
C GLY A 252 32.94 23.00 39.09
N SER A 253 32.76 22.44 37.88
CA SER A 253 33.75 22.43 36.80
C SER A 253 33.64 23.66 35.90
N THR A 254 34.75 24.07 35.28
CA THR A 254 34.74 25.03 34.16
C THR A 254 34.61 24.36 32.79
N ASP A 255 34.79 23.04 32.74
CA ASP A 255 34.65 22.22 31.54
C ASP A 255 33.20 21.71 31.47
N PRO A 256 32.50 21.83 30.32
CA PRO A 256 31.13 21.38 30.19
C PRO A 256 31.05 19.86 29.98
N SER A 257 29.99 19.24 30.51
CA SER A 257 29.55 17.89 30.11
C SER A 257 28.60 17.96 28.92
N THR A 258 28.60 16.89 28.12
CA THR A 258 27.79 16.78 26.90
C THR A 258 26.92 15.53 26.96
N LEU A 259 25.66 15.69 26.58
CA LEU A 259 24.69 14.63 26.34
C LEU A 259 24.33 14.64 24.85
N THR A 260 24.44 13.50 24.17
CA THR A 260 24.07 13.37 22.75
C THR A 260 23.00 12.31 22.59
N PHE A 261 21.90 12.66 21.92
CA PHE A 261 20.85 11.77 21.46
C PHE A 261 21.09 11.51 19.99
N ASP A 262 21.48 10.29 19.63
CA ASP A 262 21.68 9.83 18.26
C ASP A 262 20.50 8.93 17.85
N PHE A 263 19.87 9.26 16.73
CA PHE A 263 18.75 8.51 16.16
C PHE A 263 19.27 7.56 15.07
N SER A 264 18.71 6.36 15.01
CA SER A 264 19.12 5.34 14.04
C SER A 264 18.03 4.30 13.85
N THR A 265 18.01 3.61 12.70
CA THR A 265 17.03 2.55 12.44
C THR A 265 17.60 1.14 12.53
N GLU A 266 18.93 0.97 12.65
CA GLU A 266 19.66 -0.31 12.80
C GLU A 266 18.91 -1.54 12.24
N ASN A 267 18.68 -1.54 10.92
CA ASN A 267 17.99 -2.55 10.09
C ASN A 267 16.45 -2.47 9.97
N ARG A 268 15.80 -1.35 10.29
CA ARG A 268 14.38 -1.09 9.93
C ARG A 268 14.31 -0.35 8.60
N ALA A 269 13.75 -0.98 7.56
CA ALA A 269 13.71 -0.43 6.20
C ALA A 269 12.57 0.60 5.97
N ALA A 270 11.49 0.55 6.76
CA ALA A 270 10.34 1.45 6.62
C ALA A 270 10.59 2.89 7.13
N PHE A 271 11.71 3.17 7.81
CA PHE A 271 11.99 4.47 8.43
C PHE A 271 13.40 4.98 8.12
N LYS A 272 13.57 6.30 8.10
CA LYS A 272 14.87 6.97 7.97
C LYS A 272 15.63 6.96 9.30
N GLY A 273 16.96 7.07 9.23
CA GLY A 273 17.82 7.35 10.40
C GLY A 273 17.68 8.78 10.97
N GLU A 274 16.58 9.47 10.65
CA GLU A 274 16.28 10.83 11.06
C GLU A 274 14.85 10.90 11.61
N VAL A 275 14.64 11.77 12.58
CA VAL A 275 13.33 12.05 13.18
C VAL A 275 12.90 13.48 12.91
N GLU A 276 11.60 13.77 13.05
CA GLU A 276 11.05 15.11 12.92
C GLU A 276 10.20 15.51 14.13
N ASN A 277 9.77 16.78 14.17
CA ASN A 277 8.91 17.34 15.22
C ASN A 277 9.33 17.03 16.67
N VAL A 278 10.65 17.01 16.92
CA VAL A 278 11.22 16.65 18.23
C VAL A 278 10.88 17.70 19.28
N GLN A 279 10.40 17.25 20.43
CA GLN A 279 10.03 18.08 21.57
C GLN A 279 10.58 17.51 22.88
N PHE A 280 11.21 18.36 23.68
CA PHE A 280 11.59 18.05 25.07
C PHE A 280 11.76 19.32 25.90
N ARG A 281 11.82 19.18 27.23
CA ARG A 281 12.11 20.27 28.16
C ARG A 281 13.48 20.10 28.81
N ILE A 282 14.10 21.23 29.11
CA ILE A 282 15.21 21.33 30.05
C ILE A 282 14.76 22.23 31.21
N SER A 283 14.90 21.77 32.45
CA SER A 283 14.45 22.45 33.66
C SER A 283 15.59 22.56 34.69
N ASP A 284 15.37 23.35 35.73
CA ASP A 284 16.40 23.79 36.69
C ASP A 284 17.49 24.68 36.06
N ILE A 285 17.08 25.58 35.14
CA ILE A 285 17.99 26.53 34.49
C ILE A 285 17.99 27.85 35.27
N ASP A 286 18.95 28.03 36.17
CA ASP A 286 18.99 29.19 37.07
C ASP A 286 20.42 29.76 37.28
N GLY A 287 20.66 30.40 38.42
CA GLY A 287 21.92 31.08 38.69
C GLY A 287 21.96 31.69 40.07
N HIS A 288 23.05 31.48 40.80
CA HIS A 288 23.21 32.03 42.14
C HIS A 288 24.62 32.55 42.44
N PHE A 289 24.66 33.67 43.17
CA PHE A 289 25.91 34.20 43.70
C PHE A 289 25.72 34.77 45.11
N THR A 290 26.29 34.09 46.11
CA THR A 290 26.45 34.58 47.48
C THR A 290 27.90 34.42 47.92
N ASN A 291 28.41 35.43 48.64
CA ASN A 291 29.76 35.41 49.18
C ASN A 291 29.81 35.99 50.61
N ASP A 292 28.74 35.77 51.37
CA ASP A 292 28.59 36.24 52.74
C ASP A 292 28.71 35.10 53.77
N ALA A 293 28.80 35.48 55.06
CA ALA A 293 29.07 34.55 56.16
C ALA A 293 27.79 33.92 56.77
N GLU A 294 26.60 34.31 56.30
CA GLU A 294 25.30 33.80 56.80
C GLU A 294 24.73 32.76 55.82
N ASN A 295 24.83 33.00 54.52
CA ASN A 295 24.32 32.13 53.45
C ASN A 295 25.39 31.21 52.84
N GLY A 296 26.66 31.48 53.10
CA GLY A 296 27.79 30.72 52.56
C GLY A 296 28.22 31.18 51.17
N TYR A 297 29.23 30.47 50.65
CA TYR A 297 29.72 30.67 49.29
C TYR A 297 28.91 29.81 48.33
N ASN A 298 28.25 30.46 47.39
CA ASN A 298 27.54 29.85 46.28
C ASN A 298 27.86 30.70 45.03
N ASN A 299 28.22 30.07 43.93
CA ASN A 299 28.68 30.68 42.70
C ASN A 299 28.46 29.70 41.55
N PHE A 300 27.38 29.91 40.80
CA PHE A 300 27.06 29.19 39.56
C PHE A 300 26.17 30.05 38.64
N GLN A 301 26.11 29.66 37.38
CA GLN A 301 25.13 30.14 36.41
C GLN A 301 25.00 29.12 35.27
N ASP A 302 23.81 28.58 35.05
CA ASP A 302 23.64 27.54 34.04
C ASP A 302 23.71 28.11 32.63
N VAL A 303 24.55 27.49 31.80
CA VAL A 303 24.75 27.80 30.40
C VAL A 303 24.58 26.52 29.59
N ILE A 304 23.48 26.41 28.87
CA ILE A 304 23.15 25.22 28.08
C ILE A 304 23.18 25.60 26.60
N THR A 305 23.87 24.83 25.77
CA THR A 305 23.88 25.03 24.30
C THR A 305 23.41 23.77 23.60
N ILE A 306 22.40 23.92 22.74
CA ILE A 306 21.80 22.82 21.97
C ILE A 306 22.25 22.93 20.51
N THR A 307 22.70 21.84 19.92
CA THR A 307 22.95 21.73 18.47
C THR A 307 22.28 20.48 17.93
N ALA A 308 21.60 20.62 16.79
CA ALA A 308 20.96 19.53 16.07
C ALA A 308 21.57 19.44 14.67
N VAL A 309 21.73 18.22 14.12
CA VAL A 309 22.24 17.99 12.76
C VAL A 309 21.41 16.95 12.01
N ASP A 310 21.33 17.10 10.69
CA ASP A 310 20.80 16.09 9.76
C ASP A 310 21.82 14.95 9.55
N GLU A 311 21.43 13.88 8.85
CA GLU A 311 22.31 12.73 8.55
C GLU A 311 23.55 13.14 7.73
N ALA A 312 23.45 14.19 6.92
CA ALA A 312 24.56 14.77 6.18
C ALA A 312 25.48 15.68 7.04
N GLY A 313 25.15 15.91 8.32
CA GLY A 313 25.90 16.73 9.26
C GLY A 313 25.67 18.25 9.12
N ASN A 314 24.63 18.69 8.41
CA ASN A 314 24.25 20.10 8.34
C ASN A 314 23.47 20.52 9.61
N PRO A 315 23.65 21.76 10.12
CA PRO A 315 22.90 22.22 11.30
C PRO A 315 21.40 22.39 11.04
N VAL A 316 20.58 21.78 11.90
CA VAL A 316 19.11 21.92 11.95
C VAL A 316 18.73 23.04 12.91
N GLN A 317 17.64 23.76 12.61
CA GLN A 317 17.18 24.87 13.46
C GLN A 317 16.58 24.35 14.77
N VAL A 318 17.11 24.83 15.90
CA VAL A 318 16.56 24.60 17.24
C VAL A 318 15.73 25.82 17.64
N ASN A 319 14.44 25.62 17.90
CA ASN A 319 13.57 26.63 18.51
C ASN A 319 13.59 26.43 20.03
N ILE A 320 13.71 27.53 20.78
CA ILE A 320 13.77 27.52 22.24
C ILE A 320 12.73 28.50 22.76
N THR A 321 11.78 27.99 23.56
CA THR A 321 10.78 28.79 24.28
C THR A 321 11.16 28.84 25.77
N PRO A 322 11.86 29.89 26.23
CA PRO A 322 12.39 29.98 27.59
C PRO A 322 11.36 30.43 28.64
N GLY A 323 11.55 29.96 29.88
CA GLY A 323 10.95 30.53 31.07
C GLY A 323 11.46 31.96 31.39
N SER A 324 10.83 32.64 32.36
CA SER A 324 11.19 34.03 32.68
C SER A 324 12.47 34.22 33.50
N ASN A 325 13.07 33.16 34.05
CA ASN A 325 14.31 33.24 34.83
C ASN A 325 15.57 32.93 33.99
N MET A 326 15.49 32.97 32.66
CA MET A 326 16.63 32.75 31.77
C MET A 326 16.64 33.71 30.57
N THR A 327 17.69 33.64 29.76
CA THR A 327 17.82 34.35 28.48
C THR A 327 18.34 33.41 27.39
N VAL A 328 18.00 33.68 26.13
CA VAL A 328 18.41 32.87 24.98
C VAL A 328 19.17 33.75 23.97
N THR A 329 20.33 33.28 23.52
CA THR A 329 21.15 33.91 22.47
C THR A 329 21.62 32.86 21.47
N GLY A 330 21.03 32.84 20.26
CA GLY A 330 21.20 31.71 19.36
C GLY A 330 20.61 30.46 19.99
N ASN A 331 21.35 29.35 19.98
CA ASN A 331 20.94 28.10 20.63
C ASN A 331 21.47 27.96 22.07
N THR A 332 22.02 29.04 22.66
CA THR A 332 22.52 29.04 24.03
C THR A 332 21.51 29.67 24.97
N ILE A 333 21.08 28.90 25.96
CA ILE A 333 20.29 29.34 27.12
C ILE A 333 21.27 29.74 28.22
N THR A 334 20.94 30.78 28.98
CA THR A 334 21.71 31.23 30.13
C THR A 334 20.76 31.64 31.25
N GLY A 335 20.84 30.96 32.40
CA GLY A 335 20.06 31.28 33.58
C GLY A 335 20.37 32.67 34.13
N ASN A 336 19.36 33.34 34.69
CA ASN A 336 19.55 34.61 35.37
C ASN A 336 20.06 34.36 36.80
N MET A 337 20.68 35.38 37.41
CA MET A 337 21.23 35.30 38.77
C MET A 337 20.15 35.35 39.89
N ASN A 338 19.08 34.59 39.74
CA ASN A 338 18.12 34.28 40.82
C ASN A 338 17.96 32.76 40.85
N SER A 339 17.87 32.17 42.05
CA SER A 339 17.67 30.72 42.13
C SER A 339 16.18 30.33 42.10
N SER A 340 15.88 29.17 41.51
CA SER A 340 14.53 28.64 41.24
C SER A 340 14.58 27.11 41.13
N ASP A 341 13.49 26.43 41.44
CA ASP A 341 13.42 24.96 41.52
C ASP A 341 13.03 24.29 40.17
N PRO A 342 13.26 22.97 39.95
CA PRO A 342 13.03 22.29 38.67
C PRO A 342 11.56 22.24 38.23
N TRP A 343 10.61 22.26 39.17
CA TRP A 343 9.17 22.22 38.89
C TRP A 343 8.58 23.60 38.47
N MET A 344 9.40 24.65 38.38
CA MET A 344 8.94 26.01 38.12
C MET A 344 8.94 26.36 36.62
N ALA A 345 7.89 27.07 36.18
CA ALA A 345 7.72 27.47 34.79
C ALA A 345 8.76 28.49 34.29
N ASP A 346 9.45 29.18 35.20
CA ASP A 346 10.44 30.21 34.89
C ASP A 346 11.87 29.67 34.83
N SER A 347 12.16 28.52 35.43
CA SER A 347 13.42 27.75 35.34
C SER A 347 13.43 26.71 34.21
N SER A 348 12.33 26.57 33.47
CA SER A 348 12.18 25.56 32.40
C SER A 348 12.14 26.18 30.99
N ALA A 349 12.80 25.54 30.03
CA ALA A 349 12.76 25.84 28.61
C ALA A 349 12.17 24.67 27.82
N LEU A 350 11.28 24.97 26.87
CA LEU A 350 10.82 24.01 25.87
C LEU A 350 11.73 24.10 24.64
N ILE A 351 12.18 22.94 24.17
CA ILE A 351 13.02 22.77 22.98
C ILE A 351 12.17 22.12 21.89
N GLU A 352 12.16 22.71 20.70
CA GLU A 352 11.38 22.26 19.54
C GLU A 352 12.28 22.24 18.30
N ILE A 353 12.44 21.07 17.66
CA ILE A 353 13.27 20.89 16.47
C ILE A 353 12.41 20.25 15.39
N ALA A 354 12.13 21.01 14.33
CA ALA A 354 11.23 20.55 13.26
C ALA A 354 11.77 19.33 12.50
N GLY A 355 13.09 19.16 12.42
CA GLY A 355 13.73 18.07 11.68
C GLY A 355 13.81 18.32 10.16
N PRO A 356 14.21 17.30 9.37
CA PRO A 356 14.77 16.03 9.83
C PRO A 356 16.03 16.21 10.70
N VAL A 357 16.24 15.36 11.69
CA VAL A 357 17.41 15.40 12.59
C VAL A 357 17.90 13.99 12.91
N SER A 358 19.21 13.75 12.75
CA SER A 358 19.88 12.48 13.07
C SER A 358 20.55 12.49 14.44
N SER A 359 20.96 13.67 14.93
CA SER A 359 21.63 13.80 16.23
C SER A 359 21.35 15.15 16.90
N ILE A 360 21.06 15.10 18.20
CA ILE A 360 20.89 16.27 19.07
C ILE A 360 21.94 16.23 20.17
N THR A 361 22.82 17.23 20.20
CA THR A 361 23.82 17.40 21.24
C THR A 361 23.41 18.54 22.18
N VAL A 362 23.37 18.27 23.48
CA VAL A 362 23.18 19.26 24.53
C VAL A 362 24.47 19.37 25.36
N THR A 363 25.07 20.55 25.34
CA THR A 363 26.26 20.89 26.13
C THR A 363 25.84 21.73 27.34
N TYR A 364 26.04 21.21 28.56
CA TYR A 364 25.75 21.93 29.81
C TYR A 364 27.04 22.49 30.42
N GLY A 365 27.02 23.71 30.95
CA GLY A 365 28.11 24.30 31.71
C GLY A 365 27.62 25.17 32.87
N ASN A 366 28.07 24.85 34.08
CA ASN A 366 27.68 25.45 35.36
C ASN A 366 28.33 26.85 35.62
N ASN A 367 29.33 27.26 34.81
CA ASN A 367 29.99 28.57 34.84
C ASN A 367 30.41 29.04 36.26
N GLY A 368 30.77 28.10 37.12
CA GLY A 368 30.98 28.30 38.55
C GLY A 368 31.56 27.07 39.22
N ASP A 369 31.68 27.13 40.55
CA ASP A 369 32.34 26.11 41.37
C ASP A 369 31.42 25.50 42.45
N THR A 370 30.11 25.74 42.35
CA THR A 370 29.08 25.15 43.24
C THR A 370 28.37 23.99 42.54
N ASN A 371 28.07 22.90 43.25
CA ASN A 371 27.30 21.79 42.69
C ASN A 371 25.92 22.28 42.21
N GLN A 372 25.54 21.93 40.99
CA GLN A 372 24.22 22.19 40.39
C GLN A 372 23.77 21.04 39.50
N TYR A 373 22.48 21.07 39.17
CA TYR A 373 21.75 20.06 38.40
C TYR A 373 21.03 20.74 37.24
N VAL A 374 20.84 20.03 36.13
CA VAL A 374 19.84 20.37 35.12
C VAL A 374 19.10 19.11 34.72
N HIS A 375 17.78 19.22 34.56
CA HIS A 375 16.88 18.09 34.33
C HIS A 375 16.33 18.12 32.90
N PHE A 376 16.17 16.95 32.29
CA PHE A 376 15.69 16.73 30.93
C PHE A 376 14.41 15.91 31.00
N SER A 377 13.33 16.34 30.36
CA SER A 377 12.14 15.48 30.19
C SER A 377 12.43 14.31 29.25
N ASP A 378 11.46 13.40 29.18
CA ASP A 378 11.31 12.50 28.03
C ASP A 378 11.36 13.29 26.70
N VAL A 379 11.83 12.64 25.63
CA VAL A 379 12.00 13.26 24.31
C VAL A 379 10.98 12.66 23.35
N HIS A 380 9.97 13.42 22.97
CA HIS A 380 8.99 13.00 21.96
C HIS A 380 9.47 13.42 20.57
N PHE A 381 9.14 12.62 19.57
CA PHE A 381 9.50 12.88 18.17
C PHE A 381 8.58 12.08 17.24
N GLU A 382 8.65 12.38 15.95
CA GLU A 382 8.01 11.57 14.91
C GLU A 382 9.09 10.83 14.13
N ALA A 383 8.96 9.50 14.03
CA ALA A 383 9.80 8.68 13.17
C ALA A 383 9.48 8.99 11.71
N VAL A 384 10.47 9.45 10.94
CA VAL A 384 10.26 9.84 9.54
C VAL A 384 10.24 8.57 8.68
N PRO A 385 9.19 8.33 7.87
CA PRO A 385 9.12 7.19 6.96
C PRO A 385 10.23 7.22 5.91
N GLN A 386 10.66 6.05 5.43
CA GLN A 386 11.47 5.97 4.23
C GLN A 386 10.61 6.35 3.01
N GLU A 387 11.13 7.16 2.08
CA GLU A 387 10.40 7.56 0.84
C GLU A 387 10.39 6.43 -0.21
N ASN A 388 10.37 5.18 0.24
CA ASN A 388 10.45 4.00 -0.62
C ASN A 388 9.27 3.12 -0.23
N PHE A 389 8.14 3.44 -0.84
CA PHE A 389 6.89 2.74 -0.64
C PHE A 389 6.78 1.46 -1.48
N ASP A 390 7.83 1.15 -2.29
CA ASP A 390 7.96 -0.12 -3.04
C ASP A 390 7.53 -1.34 -2.21
N ASP A 391 6.38 -1.92 -2.57
CA ASP A 391 5.80 -3.09 -1.93
C ASP A 391 6.03 -4.37 -2.73
N SER A 392 5.94 -5.51 -2.05
CA SER A 392 5.88 -6.84 -2.65
C SER A 392 4.56 -7.47 -2.25
N ILE A 393 3.76 -7.94 -3.20
CA ILE A 393 2.39 -8.44 -2.96
C ILE A 393 2.24 -9.83 -3.61
N GLU A 394 1.80 -10.82 -2.84
CA GLU A 394 1.40 -12.14 -3.32
C GLU A 394 -0.07 -12.39 -2.92
N ALA A 395 -1.05 -12.06 -3.78
CA ALA A 395 -2.47 -12.11 -3.42
C ALA A 395 -3.01 -13.55 -3.28
N GLY A 396 -2.46 -14.49 -4.03
CA GLY A 396 -2.55 -15.92 -3.74
C GLY A 396 -3.63 -16.63 -4.55
N ALA A 397 -4.86 -16.66 -4.06
CA ALA A 397 -5.95 -17.36 -4.75
C ALA A 397 -7.33 -16.78 -4.41
N GLY A 398 -8.03 -16.25 -5.41
CA GLY A 398 -9.32 -15.58 -5.30
C GLY A 398 -9.62 -14.85 -6.61
N ASP A 399 -10.80 -14.25 -6.76
CA ASP A 399 -10.96 -13.17 -7.76
C ASP A 399 -10.58 -11.84 -7.06
N ASP A 400 -9.29 -11.49 -7.03
CA ASP A 400 -8.73 -10.50 -6.10
C ASP A 400 -8.73 -9.06 -6.66
N LEU A 401 -8.74 -8.07 -5.76
CA LEU A 401 -8.66 -6.65 -6.09
C LEU A 401 -7.45 -6.00 -5.42
N ILE A 402 -6.43 -5.66 -6.20
CA ILE A 402 -5.13 -5.19 -5.72
C ILE A 402 -4.91 -3.72 -6.11
N TYR A 403 -4.56 -2.90 -5.13
CA TYR A 403 -4.05 -1.54 -5.27
C TYR A 403 -2.62 -1.52 -4.75
N ALA A 404 -1.64 -1.34 -5.65
CA ALA A 404 -0.21 -1.46 -5.32
C ALA A 404 0.34 -0.26 -4.53
N GLY A 405 -0.27 0.93 -4.64
CA GLY A 405 0.08 2.12 -3.84
C GLY A 405 0.96 3.15 -4.54
N GLU A 406 1.86 3.78 -3.78
CA GLU A 406 2.98 4.54 -4.33
C GLU A 406 4.23 3.66 -4.27
N GLY A 407 5.16 3.73 -5.23
CA GLY A 407 6.36 2.89 -5.14
C GLY A 407 6.94 2.46 -6.46
N ASN A 408 7.54 1.27 -6.47
CA ASN A 408 8.00 0.54 -7.65
C ASN A 408 7.73 -0.93 -7.33
N ASP A 409 6.47 -1.31 -7.45
CA ASP A 409 5.91 -2.43 -6.72
C ASP A 409 6.10 -3.75 -7.46
N TRP A 410 6.01 -4.87 -6.75
CA TRP A 410 6.07 -6.20 -7.32
C TRP A 410 4.81 -6.97 -6.92
N VAL A 411 3.94 -7.28 -7.88
CA VAL A 411 2.61 -7.83 -7.61
C VAL A 411 2.43 -9.15 -8.35
N HIS A 412 1.98 -10.17 -7.64
CA HIS A 412 1.44 -11.42 -8.19
C HIS A 412 -0.02 -11.56 -7.76
N GLY A 413 -0.93 -11.67 -8.74
CA GLY A 413 -2.33 -12.02 -8.53
C GLY A 413 -2.45 -13.44 -7.99
N GLY A 414 -2.17 -14.42 -8.85
CA GLY A 414 -1.96 -15.81 -8.45
C GLY A 414 -2.92 -16.76 -9.17
N THR A 415 -4.06 -17.09 -8.56
CA THR A 415 -5.06 -17.95 -9.22
C THR A 415 -6.49 -17.44 -9.05
N GLY A 416 -7.13 -17.08 -10.16
CA GLY A 416 -8.46 -16.51 -10.25
C GLY A 416 -8.45 -15.28 -11.16
N ASN A 417 -9.53 -14.51 -11.22
CA ASN A 417 -9.65 -13.43 -12.22
C ASN A 417 -9.47 -12.07 -11.55
N ASP A 418 -8.23 -11.63 -11.51
CA ASP A 418 -7.78 -10.54 -10.66
C ASP A 418 -7.93 -9.17 -11.31
N THR A 419 -8.03 -8.13 -10.48
CA THR A 419 -8.00 -6.73 -10.92
C THR A 419 -6.86 -6.00 -10.24
N ILE A 420 -5.81 -5.71 -11.01
CA ILE A 420 -4.54 -5.18 -10.51
C ILE A 420 -4.36 -3.72 -10.96
N TYR A 421 -4.23 -2.81 -10.00
CA TYR A 421 -3.84 -1.42 -10.21
C TYR A 421 -2.38 -1.24 -9.79
N GLY A 422 -1.49 -0.96 -10.75
CA GLY A 422 -0.08 -0.63 -10.46
C GLY A 422 0.10 0.74 -9.79
N GLU A 423 -0.87 1.65 -9.99
CA GLU A 423 -0.87 3.00 -9.42
C GLU A 423 0.44 3.78 -9.68
N ALA A 424 1.09 4.33 -8.66
CA ALA A 424 2.01 5.44 -8.81
C ALA A 424 3.49 5.02 -8.76
N GLY A 425 3.97 4.32 -9.80
CA GLY A 425 5.30 3.76 -9.76
C GLY A 425 6.00 3.43 -11.09
N SER A 426 6.63 2.26 -11.10
CA SER A 426 7.31 1.65 -12.26
C SER A 426 7.34 0.14 -12.02
N ASP A 427 6.15 -0.43 -12.07
CA ASP A 427 5.79 -1.60 -11.29
C ASP A 427 5.92 -2.91 -12.09
N SER A 428 6.01 -4.03 -11.41
CA SER A 428 6.19 -5.36 -11.98
C SER A 428 4.99 -6.22 -11.64
N LEU A 429 4.00 -6.22 -12.52
CA LEU A 429 2.69 -6.86 -12.30
C LEU A 429 2.63 -8.21 -13.04
N ALA A 430 2.20 -9.26 -12.35
CA ALA A 430 1.92 -10.57 -12.93
C ALA A 430 0.53 -11.05 -12.50
N GLY A 431 -0.27 -11.53 -13.45
CA GLY A 431 -1.61 -12.08 -13.20
C GLY A 431 -1.54 -13.54 -12.77
N ASN A 432 -0.87 -14.34 -13.59
CA ASN A 432 -0.61 -15.78 -13.45
C ASN A 432 -1.72 -16.69 -14.00
N GLU A 433 -2.65 -17.22 -13.20
CA GLU A 433 -3.70 -18.17 -13.67
C GLU A 433 -5.13 -17.55 -13.65
N GLY A 434 -5.59 -16.92 -14.74
CA GLY A 434 -6.98 -16.46 -14.90
C GLY A 434 -7.24 -15.42 -15.99
N ASP A 435 -8.49 -14.94 -16.14
CA ASP A 435 -8.84 -13.88 -17.10
C ASP A 435 -8.66 -12.48 -16.44
N ASP A 436 -7.44 -11.96 -16.37
CA ASP A 436 -7.08 -10.83 -15.49
C ASP A 436 -7.31 -9.44 -16.11
N THR A 437 -7.38 -8.41 -15.25
CA THR A 437 -7.52 -7.00 -15.64
C THR A 437 -6.48 -6.10 -14.99
N PHE A 438 -5.57 -5.54 -15.79
CA PHE A 438 -4.51 -4.64 -15.34
C PHE A 438 -4.82 -3.18 -15.67
N TYR A 439 -4.54 -2.29 -14.73
CA TYR A 439 -4.45 -0.85 -14.93
C TYR A 439 -2.98 -0.43 -14.79
N VAL A 440 -2.34 -0.09 -15.91
CA VAL A 440 -0.88 0.12 -16.00
C VAL A 440 -0.53 1.60 -16.25
N GLY A 441 0.36 2.12 -15.40
CA GLY A 441 0.93 3.46 -15.42
C GLY A 441 2.20 3.57 -16.25
N GLY A 442 2.91 4.69 -16.08
CA GLY A 442 4.09 5.03 -16.87
C GLY A 442 5.40 4.50 -16.28
N GLY A 443 5.81 3.29 -16.63
CA GLY A 443 7.08 2.72 -16.13
C GLY A 443 7.00 1.20 -16.00
N ASP A 444 5.78 0.73 -15.87
CA ASP A 444 5.37 -0.60 -15.49
C ASP A 444 5.74 -1.67 -16.52
N SER A 445 5.77 -2.90 -16.06
CA SER A 445 5.83 -4.13 -16.84
C SER A 445 4.75 -5.08 -16.33
N ALA A 446 3.68 -5.26 -17.11
CA ALA A 446 2.60 -6.18 -16.80
C ALA A 446 2.67 -7.44 -17.66
N HIS A 447 2.50 -8.61 -17.04
CA HIS A 447 2.40 -9.92 -17.69
C HIS A 447 1.09 -10.60 -17.28
N GLY A 448 0.33 -11.14 -18.25
CA GLY A 448 -0.88 -11.91 -18.00
C GLY A 448 -0.58 -13.37 -17.61
N ASP A 449 0.25 -14.03 -18.42
CA ASP A 449 0.66 -15.44 -18.36
C ASP A 449 -0.35 -16.47 -18.94
N ASP A 450 -1.29 -17.00 -18.13
CA ASP A 450 -2.26 -18.05 -18.50
C ASP A 450 -3.72 -17.54 -18.38
N GLY A 451 -4.33 -17.06 -19.48
CA GLY A 451 -5.61 -16.34 -19.43
C GLY A 451 -6.17 -15.81 -20.77
N ASP A 452 -7.32 -15.12 -20.73
CA ASP A 452 -7.75 -14.14 -21.76
C ASP A 452 -7.69 -12.70 -21.15
N ASP A 453 -6.50 -12.09 -21.12
CA ASP A 453 -6.20 -10.92 -20.29
C ASP A 453 -6.58 -9.55 -20.88
N THR A 454 -6.78 -8.56 -20.00
CA THR A 454 -7.11 -7.18 -20.38
C THR A 454 -6.18 -6.15 -19.73
N PHE A 455 -5.34 -5.52 -20.54
CA PHE A 455 -4.44 -4.44 -20.12
C PHE A 455 -5.02 -3.08 -20.51
N ILE A 456 -5.22 -2.21 -19.53
CA ILE A 456 -5.75 -0.86 -19.69
C ILE A 456 -4.65 0.12 -19.30
N ILE A 457 -4.23 0.97 -20.24
CA ILE A 457 -3.31 2.07 -19.93
C ILE A 457 -4.06 3.11 -19.07
N ASP A 458 -3.62 3.34 -17.83
CA ASP A 458 -4.13 4.43 -17.02
C ASP A 458 -3.48 5.75 -17.45
N GLY A 459 -4.33 6.74 -17.71
CA GLY A 459 -3.93 8.08 -18.11
C GLY A 459 -3.51 9.00 -16.97
N SER A 460 -3.80 8.67 -15.71
CA SER A 460 -3.42 9.50 -14.56
C SER A 460 -1.95 9.33 -14.18
N GLU A 461 -1.41 8.10 -14.32
CA GLU A 461 -0.06 7.74 -13.88
C GLU A 461 1.01 7.76 -15.00
N LEU A 462 0.72 8.48 -16.10
CA LEU A 462 1.67 8.63 -17.21
C LEU A 462 2.73 9.72 -16.96
N ASN A 463 4.01 9.36 -17.10
CA ASN A 463 5.16 10.21 -16.78
C ASN A 463 6.14 10.47 -17.94
N GLY A 464 5.82 10.03 -19.16
CA GLY A 464 6.70 10.09 -20.33
C GLY A 464 7.70 8.92 -20.46
N GLY A 465 7.56 7.89 -19.64
CA GLY A 465 8.45 6.74 -19.52
C GLY A 465 8.25 5.64 -20.56
N THR A 466 8.16 4.39 -20.10
CA THR A 466 7.99 3.20 -20.96
C THR A 466 7.15 2.18 -20.23
N ILE A 467 6.19 1.57 -20.93
CA ILE A 467 5.32 0.51 -20.41
C ILE A 467 5.68 -0.78 -21.16
N GLY A 468 5.83 -1.87 -20.43
CA GLY A 468 5.91 -3.24 -20.95
C GLY A 468 4.58 -3.95 -20.78
N VAL A 469 4.09 -4.59 -21.84
CA VAL A 469 2.92 -5.48 -21.78
C VAL A 469 3.28 -6.80 -22.45
N LEU A 470 3.19 -7.88 -21.69
CA LEU A 470 3.13 -9.24 -22.19
C LEU A 470 1.72 -9.73 -21.92
N GLY A 471 1.02 -10.24 -22.93
CA GLY A 471 -0.21 -10.98 -22.68
C GLY A 471 0.11 -12.34 -22.06
N GLY A 472 -0.21 -13.40 -22.79
CA GLY A 472 0.09 -14.76 -22.42
C GLY A 472 0.34 -15.64 -23.64
N GLU A 473 0.31 -16.95 -23.39
CA GLU A 473 -0.06 -17.98 -24.40
C GLU A 473 -0.73 -19.21 -23.73
N GLY A 474 -0.85 -19.22 -22.40
CA GLY A 474 -1.38 -20.34 -21.63
C GLY A 474 -2.89 -20.27 -21.54
N ASP A 475 -3.56 -21.42 -21.71
CA ASP A 475 -5.01 -21.66 -21.59
C ASP A 475 -6.01 -20.67 -22.26
N GLU A 476 -5.52 -19.74 -23.10
CA GLU A 476 -6.27 -18.80 -23.95
C GLU A 476 -7.48 -19.39 -24.68
N THR A 477 -8.53 -18.56 -24.84
CA THR A 477 -9.70 -18.87 -25.68
C THR A 477 -9.97 -17.83 -26.77
N THR A 478 -9.77 -16.55 -26.48
CA THR A 478 -9.96 -15.41 -27.38
C THR A 478 -8.74 -14.51 -27.51
N GLY A 479 -7.79 -14.65 -26.58
CA GLY A 479 -6.52 -13.95 -26.47
C GLY A 479 -6.65 -12.48 -26.09
N ASP A 480 -5.50 -11.89 -25.82
CA ASP A 480 -5.37 -10.74 -24.95
C ASP A 480 -5.76 -9.42 -25.60
N THR A 481 -6.11 -8.47 -24.74
CA THR A 481 -6.63 -7.16 -25.12
C THR A 481 -5.84 -6.04 -24.48
N LEU A 482 -5.09 -5.29 -25.30
CA LEU A 482 -4.50 -4.01 -24.91
C LEU A 482 -5.42 -2.84 -25.31
N ASP A 483 -5.99 -2.14 -24.33
CA ASP A 483 -6.68 -0.85 -24.50
C ASP A 483 -5.76 0.30 -24.08
N PHE A 484 -5.48 1.21 -25.01
CA PHE A 484 -4.65 2.39 -24.76
C PHE A 484 -5.35 3.51 -23.98
N GLY A 485 -6.56 3.29 -23.44
CA GLY A 485 -7.30 4.25 -22.60
C GLY A 485 -7.75 5.54 -23.32
N GLY A 486 -7.41 5.71 -24.61
CA GLY A 486 -7.52 6.96 -25.35
C GLY A 486 -6.26 7.84 -25.32
N HIS A 487 -5.13 7.33 -24.81
CA HIS A 487 -3.86 8.06 -24.68
C HIS A 487 -2.87 7.85 -25.83
N LEU A 488 -3.23 7.04 -26.83
CA LEU A 488 -2.35 6.65 -27.95
C LEU A 488 -1.99 7.82 -28.89
N LEU A 489 -0.71 8.15 -29.06
CA LEU A 489 -0.26 9.14 -30.03
C LEU A 489 -0.62 8.71 -31.47
N ALA A 490 -1.35 9.56 -32.19
CA ALA A 490 -1.90 9.23 -33.50
C ALA A 490 -0.88 8.75 -34.56
N GLY A 491 -0.72 7.44 -34.69
CA GLY A 491 0.02 6.73 -35.72
C GLY A 491 1.37 6.21 -35.24
N SER A 492 1.54 6.10 -33.92
CA SER A 492 2.73 5.58 -33.26
C SER A 492 2.80 4.04 -33.24
N VAL A 493 1.67 3.34 -33.41
CA VAL A 493 1.63 1.87 -33.39
C VAL A 493 2.43 1.27 -34.54
N VAL A 494 3.48 0.54 -34.21
CA VAL A 494 4.34 -0.22 -35.12
C VAL A 494 4.28 -1.68 -34.70
N ILE A 495 3.52 -2.48 -35.44
CA ILE A 495 3.55 -3.95 -35.32
C ILE A 495 4.85 -4.46 -35.95
N THR A 496 5.69 -5.10 -35.16
CA THR A 496 6.99 -5.66 -35.56
C THR A 496 6.91 -7.16 -35.85
N ASP A 497 6.03 -7.88 -35.16
CA ASP A 497 5.67 -9.28 -35.44
C ASP A 497 4.16 -9.50 -35.25
N GLY A 498 3.61 -10.53 -35.89
CA GLY A 498 2.16 -10.81 -35.95
C GLY A 498 1.81 -12.25 -36.32
N ASP A 499 2.72 -13.18 -36.03
CA ASP A 499 2.71 -14.59 -36.46
C ASP A 499 3.46 -15.47 -35.42
N ASP A 500 3.15 -15.28 -34.13
CA ASP A 500 3.33 -16.34 -33.13
C ASP A 500 2.34 -17.50 -33.39
N VAL A 501 2.30 -18.49 -32.51
CA VAL A 501 1.59 -19.75 -32.79
C VAL A 501 0.06 -19.60 -32.68
N ASN A 502 -0.42 -18.58 -31.95
CA ASN A 502 -1.84 -18.39 -31.63
C ASN A 502 -2.47 -17.17 -32.33
N GLY A 503 -1.70 -16.14 -32.70
CA GLY A 503 -2.16 -15.01 -33.53
C GLY A 503 -1.84 -13.62 -32.98
N GLY A 504 -0.94 -13.55 -32.01
CA GLY A 504 -0.53 -12.37 -31.29
C GLY A 504 0.33 -11.42 -32.08
N LYS A 505 0.41 -10.21 -31.54
CA LYS A 505 1.06 -9.08 -32.17
C LYS A 505 2.10 -8.54 -31.21
N THR A 506 3.33 -8.52 -31.68
CA THR A 506 4.42 -7.78 -31.04
C THR A 506 4.56 -6.43 -31.71
N GLY A 507 4.73 -5.37 -30.93
CA GLY A 507 4.87 -4.04 -31.46
C GLY A 507 5.26 -3.00 -30.41
N THR A 508 5.33 -1.77 -30.87
CA THR A 508 5.48 -0.61 -29.99
C THR A 508 4.46 0.45 -30.34
N ALA A 509 4.12 1.29 -29.38
CA ALA A 509 3.29 2.47 -29.52
C ALA A 509 3.91 3.60 -28.69
N GLN A 510 3.56 4.85 -29.02
CA GLN A 510 3.78 6.00 -28.15
C GLN A 510 2.44 6.59 -27.75
N LEU A 511 2.40 7.17 -26.56
CA LEU A 511 1.28 7.88 -25.98
C LEU A 511 1.44 9.40 -26.14
N THR A 512 0.38 10.16 -25.86
CA THR A 512 0.29 11.60 -26.12
C THR A 512 1.22 12.47 -25.26
N ASP A 513 1.65 11.95 -24.10
CA ASP A 513 2.61 12.55 -23.18
C ASP A 513 4.07 12.31 -23.60
N GLY A 514 4.32 11.24 -24.37
CA GLY A 514 5.64 10.77 -24.80
C GLY A 514 5.99 9.35 -24.35
N THR A 515 5.20 8.75 -23.45
CA THR A 515 5.41 7.38 -22.95
C THR A 515 5.42 6.37 -24.10
N THR A 516 6.29 5.37 -24.06
CA THR A 516 6.38 4.31 -25.08
C THR A 516 5.84 2.98 -24.54
N VAL A 517 4.76 2.46 -25.10
CA VAL A 517 4.27 1.11 -24.79
C VAL A 517 4.94 0.11 -25.71
N ASN A 518 5.64 -0.89 -25.17
CA ASN A 518 6.09 -2.06 -25.89
C ASN A 518 5.18 -3.21 -25.52
N PHE A 519 4.62 -3.91 -26.51
CA PHE A 519 3.68 -5.00 -26.27
C PHE A 519 4.02 -6.24 -27.10
N SER A 520 3.67 -7.41 -26.60
CA SER A 520 3.78 -8.71 -27.26
C SER A 520 2.63 -9.61 -26.84
N GLN A 521 2.19 -10.49 -27.75
CA GLN A 521 1.16 -11.51 -27.53
C GLN A 521 -0.19 -10.84 -27.19
N ILE A 522 -0.90 -10.33 -28.23
CA ILE A 522 -2.09 -9.47 -28.13
C ILE A 522 -2.96 -9.61 -29.40
N GLU A 523 -4.26 -9.92 -29.27
CA GLU A 523 -5.07 -10.54 -30.34
C GLU A 523 -6.01 -9.58 -31.13
N GLN A 524 -6.68 -8.59 -30.51
CA GLN A 524 -8.03 -8.13 -30.95
C GLN A 524 -8.23 -6.71 -31.60
N ILE A 525 -9.06 -6.60 -32.69
CA ILE A 525 -9.45 -5.33 -33.43
C ILE A 525 -10.90 -5.31 -34.08
N ILE A 526 -11.50 -4.11 -34.38
CA ILE A 526 -12.96 -3.85 -34.69
C ILE A 526 -13.33 -3.22 -36.08
N CYS A 527 -14.35 -3.71 -36.85
CA CYS A 527 -14.87 -3.16 -38.15
C CYS A 527 -16.33 -3.62 -38.66
N PHE A 528 -16.93 -3.11 -39.78
CA PHE A 528 -18.21 -3.60 -40.45
C PHE A 528 -18.03 -4.42 -41.74
N ALA A 529 -18.77 -5.50 -42.08
CA ALA A 529 -18.48 -6.29 -43.31
C ALA A 529 -19.15 -5.82 -44.63
N ARG A 530 -18.52 -6.14 -45.78
CA ARG A 530 -18.95 -5.82 -47.15
C ARG A 530 -20.33 -6.38 -47.48
N GLY A 531 -21.12 -5.60 -48.21
CA GLY A 531 -22.45 -6.00 -48.65
C GLY A 531 -23.55 -5.73 -47.62
N SER A 532 -23.20 -5.37 -46.39
CA SER A 532 -24.08 -4.81 -45.37
C SER A 532 -24.95 -3.69 -45.93
N ARG A 533 -26.21 -3.63 -45.49
CA ARG A 533 -27.24 -2.74 -46.04
C ARG A 533 -27.52 -1.61 -45.07
N ILE A 534 -26.97 -0.44 -45.31
CA ILE A 534 -27.21 0.73 -44.47
C ILE A 534 -28.50 1.42 -44.94
N GLU A 535 -29.39 1.73 -43.99
CA GLU A 535 -30.66 2.41 -44.29
C GLU A 535 -30.43 3.89 -44.61
N THR A 536 -31.05 4.38 -45.69
CA THR A 536 -31.03 5.79 -46.07
C THR A 536 -32.46 6.31 -46.21
N PRO A 537 -32.69 7.64 -46.22
CA PRO A 537 -34.01 8.23 -46.49
C PRO A 537 -34.66 7.77 -47.81
N PHE A 538 -33.85 7.26 -48.74
CA PHE A 538 -34.27 6.79 -50.06
C PHE A 538 -34.33 5.25 -50.16
N GLY A 539 -34.20 4.55 -49.02
CA GLY A 539 -34.18 3.09 -48.90
C GLY A 539 -32.76 2.52 -48.65
N PRO A 540 -32.65 1.22 -48.31
CA PRO A 540 -31.36 0.63 -47.94
C PRO A 540 -30.39 0.53 -49.13
N ARG A 541 -29.18 1.04 -48.93
CA ARG A 541 -28.03 0.97 -49.87
C ARG A 541 -26.96 0.04 -49.30
N ARG A 542 -26.10 -0.51 -50.16
CA ARG A 542 -24.98 -1.35 -49.67
C ARG A 542 -23.86 -0.46 -49.17
N VAL A 543 -23.14 -0.88 -48.13
CA VAL A 543 -22.05 -0.11 -47.51
C VAL A 543 -20.97 0.30 -48.52
N GLN A 544 -20.61 -0.59 -49.46
CA GLN A 544 -19.64 -0.28 -50.51
C GLN A 544 -20.13 0.71 -51.59
N ASP A 545 -21.43 1.00 -51.64
CA ASP A 545 -22.03 1.93 -52.60
C ASP A 545 -22.25 3.32 -51.99
N LEU A 546 -21.86 3.53 -50.72
CA LEU A 546 -21.97 4.80 -49.99
C LEU A 546 -20.69 5.62 -50.14
N LYS A 547 -20.82 6.94 -50.00
CA LYS A 547 -19.71 7.90 -50.03
C LYS A 547 -20.04 9.13 -49.18
N ALA A 548 -19.04 9.96 -48.92
CA ALA A 548 -19.22 11.26 -48.28
C ALA A 548 -20.36 12.08 -48.93
N GLY A 549 -21.22 12.66 -48.10
CA GLY A 549 -22.42 13.41 -48.47
C GLY A 549 -23.70 12.58 -48.68
N ASP A 550 -23.62 11.24 -48.70
CA ASP A 550 -24.84 10.41 -48.67
C ASP A 550 -25.50 10.44 -47.29
N LEU A 551 -26.83 10.58 -47.24
CA LEU A 551 -27.59 10.57 -45.99
C LEU A 551 -27.86 9.14 -45.50
N VAL A 552 -27.57 8.85 -44.24
CA VAL A 552 -27.90 7.60 -43.53
C VAL A 552 -28.91 7.88 -42.43
N LEU A 553 -29.82 6.94 -42.18
CA LEU A 553 -30.75 7.03 -41.05
C LEU A 553 -30.02 6.69 -39.73
N THR A 554 -29.92 7.69 -38.85
CA THR A 554 -29.43 7.50 -37.48
C THR A 554 -30.59 7.44 -36.49
N ARG A 555 -30.30 6.98 -35.27
CA ARG A 555 -31.30 6.74 -34.24
C ARG A 555 -31.83 8.02 -33.61
N ASP A 556 -30.91 8.90 -33.23
CA ASP A 556 -31.19 10.02 -32.33
C ASP A 556 -31.30 11.35 -33.09
N ASN A 557 -30.50 11.54 -34.14
CA ASN A 557 -30.38 12.81 -34.88
C ASN A 557 -31.05 12.79 -36.26
N GLY A 558 -31.76 11.73 -36.63
CA GLY A 558 -32.45 11.61 -37.92
C GLY A 558 -31.49 11.31 -39.09
N PRO A 559 -31.79 11.77 -40.33
CA PRO A 559 -30.89 11.52 -41.45
C PRO A 559 -29.62 12.39 -41.41
N GLN A 560 -28.47 11.78 -41.18
CA GLN A 560 -27.17 12.47 -41.12
C GLN A 560 -26.30 12.18 -42.35
N PRO A 561 -25.49 13.15 -42.81
CA PRO A 561 -24.58 12.96 -43.94
C PRO A 561 -23.33 12.20 -43.49
N ILE A 562 -22.99 11.12 -44.21
CA ILE A 562 -21.67 10.49 -44.08
C ILE A 562 -20.60 11.55 -44.39
N ARG A 563 -19.59 11.65 -43.55
CA ARG A 563 -18.42 12.50 -43.76
C ARG A 563 -17.27 11.74 -44.41
N TRP A 564 -17.04 10.49 -44.02
CA TRP A 564 -15.98 9.65 -44.60
C TRP A 564 -16.34 8.15 -44.56
N VAL A 565 -15.71 7.36 -45.44
CA VAL A 565 -15.90 5.91 -45.57
C VAL A 565 -14.55 5.21 -45.68
N GLY A 566 -14.16 4.45 -44.65
CA GLY A 566 -12.96 3.62 -44.65
C GLY A 566 -13.22 2.19 -45.14
N THR A 567 -12.19 1.50 -45.65
CA THR A 567 -12.28 0.09 -46.06
C THR A 567 -10.96 -0.65 -45.81
N LYS A 568 -11.00 -1.91 -45.35
CA LYS A 568 -9.84 -2.80 -45.18
C LYS A 568 -10.22 -4.21 -45.62
N THR A 569 -9.33 -4.97 -46.26
CA THR A 569 -9.60 -6.38 -46.65
C THR A 569 -8.65 -7.31 -45.93
N VAL A 570 -9.19 -8.38 -45.34
CA VAL A 570 -8.46 -9.39 -44.56
C VAL A 570 -8.86 -10.80 -44.99
N GLU A 571 -8.10 -11.81 -44.54
CA GLU A 571 -8.54 -13.21 -44.56
C GLU A 571 -9.55 -13.42 -43.43
N GLY A 572 -10.70 -14.06 -43.73
CA GLY A 572 -11.83 -14.14 -42.80
C GLY A 572 -11.84 -15.43 -42.00
N ARG A 573 -10.76 -15.72 -41.26
CA ARG A 573 -10.63 -16.90 -40.38
C ARG A 573 -10.57 -16.49 -38.91
N GLY A 574 -10.86 -17.42 -38.00
CA GLY A 574 -10.73 -17.21 -36.55
C GLY A 574 -11.31 -15.87 -36.08
N ASN A 575 -10.54 -15.12 -35.31
CA ASN A 575 -10.91 -13.81 -34.74
C ASN A 575 -11.14 -12.69 -35.77
N LEU A 576 -10.86 -12.93 -37.06
CA LEU A 576 -11.20 -12.03 -38.17
C LEU A 576 -12.40 -12.53 -39.02
N ALA A 577 -12.96 -13.70 -38.72
CA ALA A 577 -14.14 -14.23 -39.40
C ALA A 577 -15.40 -13.42 -39.05
N PRO A 578 -16.24 -13.05 -40.04
CA PRO A 578 -17.40 -12.20 -39.81
C PRO A 578 -18.49 -12.89 -38.98
N ILE A 579 -19.06 -12.15 -38.03
CA ILE A 579 -20.27 -12.55 -37.31
C ILE A 579 -21.47 -12.33 -38.22
N THR A 580 -22.19 -13.41 -38.47
CA THR A 580 -23.38 -13.46 -39.32
C THR A 580 -24.63 -13.54 -38.46
N PHE A 581 -25.39 -12.46 -38.45
CA PHE A 581 -26.73 -12.40 -37.88
C PHE A 581 -27.73 -12.86 -38.94
N ALA A 582 -28.38 -14.00 -38.73
CA ALA A 582 -29.49 -14.46 -39.55
C ALA A 582 -30.68 -13.49 -39.46
N LYS A 583 -31.59 -13.54 -40.44
CA LYS A 583 -32.72 -12.62 -40.49
C LYS A 583 -33.64 -12.79 -39.27
N GLY A 584 -33.72 -11.75 -38.44
CA GLY A 584 -34.68 -11.61 -37.35
C GLY A 584 -34.08 -11.76 -35.95
N SER A 585 -32.83 -12.26 -35.83
CA SER A 585 -32.15 -12.54 -34.56
C SER A 585 -32.13 -11.34 -33.61
N ILE A 586 -31.85 -10.15 -34.15
CA ILE A 586 -31.84 -8.87 -33.40
C ILE A 586 -32.83 -7.85 -33.99
N GLY A 587 -33.94 -8.33 -34.57
CA GLY A 587 -34.92 -7.49 -35.27
C GLY A 587 -34.46 -6.99 -36.65
N ASN A 588 -33.32 -7.46 -37.15
CA ASN A 588 -32.84 -7.24 -38.51
C ASN A 588 -33.80 -7.85 -39.56
N SER A 589 -34.15 -7.05 -40.57
CA SER A 589 -35.02 -7.43 -41.69
C SER A 589 -34.37 -8.36 -42.71
N HIS A 590 -33.04 -8.41 -42.73
CA HIS A 590 -32.20 -9.22 -43.61
C HIS A 590 -30.97 -9.71 -42.84
N ALA A 591 -30.30 -10.75 -43.34
CA ALA A 591 -29.02 -11.18 -42.78
C ALA A 591 -27.98 -10.03 -42.84
N LEU A 592 -27.15 -9.94 -41.79
CA LEU A 592 -26.15 -8.90 -41.57
C LEU A 592 -24.80 -9.56 -41.23
N GLN A 593 -23.70 -8.97 -41.69
CA GLN A 593 -22.34 -9.40 -41.37
C GLN A 593 -21.51 -8.21 -40.86
N VAL A 594 -20.79 -8.42 -39.77
CA VAL A 594 -19.92 -7.43 -39.09
C VAL A 594 -18.66 -8.13 -38.57
N SER A 595 -17.62 -7.39 -38.14
CA SER A 595 -16.49 -8.04 -37.46
C SER A 595 -16.92 -8.52 -36.06
N PRO A 596 -16.18 -9.46 -35.44
CA PRO A 596 -16.41 -9.93 -34.07
C PRO A 596 -16.63 -8.80 -33.06
N GLN A 597 -15.70 -7.85 -32.98
CA GLN A 597 -15.79 -6.78 -31.98
C GLN A 597 -16.82 -5.68 -32.29
N HIS A 598 -17.55 -5.74 -33.42
CA HIS A 598 -18.43 -4.66 -33.85
C HIS A 598 -19.60 -4.43 -32.88
N ARG A 599 -19.79 -3.20 -32.41
CA ARG A 599 -20.77 -2.88 -31.37
C ARG A 599 -22.21 -2.80 -31.94
N MET A 600 -23.07 -3.70 -31.46
CA MET A 600 -24.47 -3.85 -31.83
C MET A 600 -25.38 -3.29 -30.72
N LEU A 601 -26.40 -2.51 -31.07
CA LEU A 601 -27.34 -1.94 -30.11
C LEU A 601 -28.37 -2.99 -29.67
N ILE A 602 -28.41 -3.27 -28.37
CA ILE A 602 -29.45 -4.08 -27.74
C ILE A 602 -30.49 -3.18 -27.07
N ASN A 603 -31.75 -3.39 -27.44
CA ASN A 603 -32.92 -2.75 -26.84
C ASN A 603 -33.94 -3.87 -26.54
N ASP A 604 -33.79 -4.44 -25.35
CA ASP A 604 -34.59 -5.54 -24.80
C ASP A 604 -35.03 -5.16 -23.39
N TYR A 605 -36.18 -5.65 -22.92
CA TYR A 605 -36.68 -5.37 -21.56
C TYR A 605 -35.72 -5.88 -20.47
N ARG A 606 -34.92 -6.92 -20.77
CA ARG A 606 -33.87 -7.45 -19.90
C ARG A 606 -32.76 -6.45 -19.66
N VAL A 607 -32.44 -5.58 -20.62
CA VAL A 607 -31.44 -4.51 -20.44
C VAL A 607 -31.84 -3.57 -19.30
N ALA A 608 -33.12 -3.19 -19.26
CA ALA A 608 -33.67 -2.32 -18.21
C ALA A 608 -33.83 -3.02 -16.85
N LEU A 609 -33.87 -4.37 -16.85
CA LEU A 609 -33.95 -5.18 -15.64
C LEU A 609 -32.55 -5.43 -15.03
N LEU A 610 -31.56 -5.71 -15.88
CA LEU A 610 -30.22 -6.15 -15.49
C LEU A 610 -29.23 -4.99 -15.31
N PHE A 611 -29.32 -3.96 -16.16
CA PHE A 611 -28.31 -2.88 -16.22
C PHE A 611 -28.89 -1.48 -15.95
N GLY A 612 -30.18 -1.38 -15.62
CA GLY A 612 -30.88 -0.10 -15.40
C GLY A 612 -31.07 0.77 -16.65
N GLN A 613 -30.40 0.46 -17.77
CA GLN A 613 -30.46 1.20 -19.02
C GLN A 613 -31.60 0.74 -19.93
N ARG A 614 -32.08 1.63 -20.81
CA ARG A 614 -33.07 1.26 -21.84
C ARG A 614 -32.44 0.68 -23.10
N GLU A 615 -31.18 1.02 -23.35
CA GLU A 615 -30.42 0.69 -24.54
C GLU A 615 -28.94 0.62 -24.18
N VAL A 616 -28.26 -0.41 -24.68
CA VAL A 616 -26.82 -0.66 -24.48
C VAL A 616 -26.22 -1.14 -25.79
N ILE A 617 -24.89 -1.13 -25.88
CA ILE A 617 -24.13 -1.71 -27.00
C ILE A 617 -23.24 -2.86 -26.51
N ALA A 618 -23.11 -3.90 -27.33
CA ALA A 618 -22.28 -5.09 -27.04
C ALA A 618 -21.54 -5.54 -28.30
N ALA A 619 -20.37 -6.17 -28.16
CA ALA A 619 -19.65 -6.73 -29.32
C ALA A 619 -20.46 -7.85 -29.98
N ALA A 620 -20.35 -7.99 -31.30
CA ALA A 620 -21.07 -8.99 -32.07
C ALA A 620 -20.65 -10.43 -31.73
N SER A 621 -19.39 -10.65 -31.35
CA SER A 621 -18.86 -11.92 -30.82
C SER A 621 -19.61 -12.36 -29.56
N PHE A 622 -19.85 -11.44 -28.62
CA PHE A 622 -20.56 -11.73 -27.37
C PHE A 622 -22.05 -12.11 -27.60
N LEU A 623 -22.56 -11.88 -28.81
CA LEU A 623 -23.92 -12.21 -29.22
C LEU A 623 -24.04 -13.55 -29.95
N VAL A 624 -22.93 -14.28 -30.18
CA VAL A 624 -22.94 -15.57 -30.86
C VAL A 624 -23.66 -16.62 -30.01
N ASN A 625 -24.68 -17.26 -30.59
CA ASN A 625 -25.52 -18.26 -29.92
C ASN A 625 -25.58 -19.61 -30.65
N GLY A 626 -24.74 -19.78 -31.69
CA GLY A 626 -24.63 -21.02 -32.46
C GLY A 626 -25.87 -21.38 -33.31
N SER A 627 -26.91 -20.55 -33.35
CA SER A 627 -28.18 -20.86 -34.04
C SER A 627 -28.56 -19.82 -35.08
N ASP A 628 -28.84 -18.59 -34.68
CA ASP A 628 -29.22 -17.48 -35.57
C ASP A 628 -28.24 -16.29 -35.51
N ILE A 629 -27.22 -16.36 -34.63
CA ILE A 629 -26.04 -15.51 -34.64
C ILE A 629 -24.80 -16.44 -34.61
N THR A 630 -24.02 -16.42 -35.70
CA THR A 630 -22.94 -17.39 -35.94
C THR A 630 -21.71 -16.73 -36.58
N GLN A 631 -20.51 -17.04 -36.10
CA GLN A 631 -19.25 -16.70 -36.77
C GLN A 631 -19.06 -17.61 -37.99
N GLN A 632 -18.67 -17.06 -39.14
CA GLN A 632 -18.56 -17.82 -40.40
C GLN A 632 -17.27 -17.52 -41.13
N GLU A 633 -16.40 -18.52 -41.28
CA GLU A 633 -15.15 -18.36 -42.02
C GLU A 633 -15.36 -18.11 -43.53
N THR A 634 -14.45 -17.34 -44.12
CA THR A 634 -14.44 -17.01 -45.56
C THR A 634 -13.01 -16.76 -46.03
N ASP A 635 -12.69 -17.15 -47.26
CA ASP A 635 -11.36 -16.96 -47.89
C ASP A 635 -10.88 -15.50 -47.81
N SER A 636 -11.81 -14.54 -47.85
CA SER A 636 -11.55 -13.14 -47.55
C SER A 636 -12.83 -12.38 -47.20
N VAL A 637 -12.70 -11.33 -46.41
CA VAL A 637 -13.75 -10.35 -46.09
C VAL A 637 -13.20 -8.94 -46.21
N THR A 638 -13.95 -8.04 -46.85
CA THR A 638 -13.66 -6.60 -46.82
C THR A 638 -14.51 -5.98 -45.72
N TYR A 639 -13.88 -5.33 -44.76
CA TYR A 639 -14.51 -4.51 -43.76
C TYR A 639 -14.55 -3.02 -44.15
N TYR A 640 -15.46 -2.25 -43.53
CA TYR A 640 -15.83 -0.87 -43.82
C TYR A 640 -16.00 -0.08 -42.51
N HIS A 641 -15.84 1.23 -42.57
CA HIS A 641 -16.10 2.18 -41.48
C HIS A 641 -16.90 3.38 -42.01
N LEU A 642 -17.82 3.93 -41.22
CA LEU A 642 -18.70 5.03 -41.63
C LEU A 642 -18.68 6.14 -40.58
N LEU A 643 -18.15 7.31 -40.95
CA LEU A 643 -18.01 8.47 -40.07
C LEU A 643 -19.09 9.52 -40.34
N PHE A 644 -19.59 10.16 -39.29
CA PHE A 644 -20.57 11.26 -39.30
C PHE A 644 -20.00 12.49 -38.58
N ASP A 645 -20.80 13.54 -38.37
CA ASP A 645 -20.38 14.76 -37.64
C ASP A 645 -20.26 14.56 -36.11
N HIS A 646 -20.99 13.59 -35.60
CA HIS A 646 -20.95 13.10 -34.22
C HIS A 646 -20.96 11.58 -34.27
N HIS A 647 -20.77 10.92 -33.12
CA HIS A 647 -20.98 9.49 -33.05
C HIS A 647 -22.48 9.18 -33.12
N GLU A 648 -22.89 8.40 -34.14
CA GLU A 648 -24.28 8.08 -34.45
C GLU A 648 -24.56 6.57 -34.34
N ILE A 649 -25.68 6.21 -33.70
CA ILE A 649 -26.22 4.85 -33.83
C ILE A 649 -26.95 4.74 -35.18
N ILE A 650 -26.42 3.95 -36.10
CA ILE A 650 -26.93 3.82 -37.47
C ILE A 650 -27.70 2.53 -37.69
N LYS A 651 -28.60 2.53 -38.68
CA LYS A 651 -29.43 1.36 -38.99
C LYS A 651 -28.84 0.53 -40.13
N SER A 652 -28.47 -0.72 -39.83
CA SER A 652 -27.96 -1.69 -40.80
C SER A 652 -28.85 -2.93 -40.87
N ALA A 653 -29.32 -3.26 -42.07
CA ALA A 653 -30.25 -4.34 -42.38
C ALA A 653 -31.55 -4.34 -41.54
N GLY A 654 -31.88 -3.25 -40.86
CA GLY A 654 -33.03 -3.13 -39.94
C GLY A 654 -32.67 -3.23 -38.45
N ALA A 655 -31.47 -3.72 -38.09
CA ALA A 655 -30.90 -3.61 -36.75
C ALA A 655 -30.18 -2.27 -36.56
N TRP A 656 -29.86 -1.94 -35.32
CA TRP A 656 -29.10 -0.75 -34.95
C TRP A 656 -27.70 -1.15 -34.50
N SER A 657 -26.68 -0.40 -34.91
CA SER A 657 -25.29 -0.63 -34.53
C SER A 657 -24.54 0.70 -34.48
N GLU A 658 -23.34 0.67 -33.92
CA GLU A 658 -22.46 1.82 -33.78
C GLU A 658 -21.98 2.34 -35.15
N SER A 659 -21.80 3.66 -35.31
CA SER A 659 -21.00 4.19 -36.42
C SER A 659 -19.51 4.13 -36.07
N TYR A 660 -18.64 4.47 -37.01
CA TYR A 660 -17.24 4.70 -36.64
C TYR A 660 -17.15 5.97 -35.80
N GLN A 661 -16.71 5.82 -34.54
CA GLN A 661 -16.31 6.91 -33.66
C GLN A 661 -14.79 7.08 -33.79
N PRO A 662 -14.28 8.20 -34.33
CA PRO A 662 -12.86 8.52 -34.29
C PRO A 662 -12.45 8.79 -32.84
N GLY A 663 -11.75 7.82 -32.25
CA GLY A 663 -10.74 8.04 -31.22
C GLY A 663 -9.37 7.59 -31.74
N ASP A 664 -8.31 7.78 -30.95
CA ASP A 664 -6.93 7.50 -31.39
C ASP A 664 -6.70 6.08 -31.90
N TYR A 665 -7.17 5.09 -31.16
CA TYR A 665 -7.19 3.68 -31.56
C TYR A 665 -7.67 3.44 -33.01
N SER A 666 -8.65 4.23 -33.44
CA SER A 666 -9.37 4.02 -34.68
C SER A 666 -8.79 4.81 -35.86
N LEU A 667 -8.32 6.04 -35.62
CA LEU A 667 -7.76 6.95 -36.63
C LEU A 667 -6.44 6.42 -37.19
N THR A 668 -5.70 5.70 -36.35
CA THR A 668 -4.35 5.19 -36.59
C THR A 668 -4.33 3.89 -37.40
N GLY A 669 -5.39 3.08 -37.29
CA GLY A 669 -5.62 1.91 -38.15
C GLY A 669 -6.03 2.25 -39.60
N LEU A 670 -6.17 3.54 -39.93
CA LEU A 670 -6.46 4.01 -41.29
C LEU A 670 -5.16 4.17 -42.10
N ASP A 671 -5.26 3.96 -43.41
CA ASP A 671 -4.15 4.32 -44.30
C ASP A 671 -3.86 5.83 -44.26
N PRO A 672 -2.61 6.27 -44.52
CA PRO A 672 -2.25 7.68 -44.36
C PRO A 672 -3.05 8.66 -45.22
N GLU A 673 -3.57 8.20 -46.37
CA GLU A 673 -4.35 9.02 -47.30
C GLU A 673 -5.78 9.22 -46.74
N ALA A 674 -6.40 8.15 -46.26
CA ALA A 674 -7.70 8.21 -45.60
C ALA A 674 -7.69 8.95 -44.24
N ARG A 675 -6.60 8.85 -43.46
CA ARG A 675 -6.45 9.61 -42.21
C ARG A 675 -6.37 11.13 -42.47
N GLU A 676 -5.60 11.55 -43.47
CA GLU A 676 -5.53 12.96 -43.87
C GLU A 676 -6.87 13.49 -44.40
N GLU A 677 -7.70 12.66 -45.05
CA GLU A 677 -9.08 13.03 -45.39
C GLU A 677 -9.96 13.25 -44.14
N VAL A 678 -9.88 12.37 -43.13
CA VAL A 678 -10.63 12.55 -41.87
C VAL A 678 -10.20 13.82 -41.14
N PHE A 679 -8.90 14.08 -41.03
CA PHE A 679 -8.37 15.31 -40.43
C PHE A 679 -8.66 16.58 -41.24
N ALA A 680 -8.91 16.49 -42.55
CA ALA A 680 -9.36 17.62 -43.36
C ALA A 680 -10.85 17.94 -43.13
N LEU A 681 -11.64 16.95 -42.71
CA LEU A 681 -13.06 17.09 -42.36
C LEU A 681 -13.26 17.55 -40.92
N PHE A 682 -12.42 17.08 -40.00
CA PHE A 682 -12.45 17.37 -38.57
C PHE A 682 -11.06 17.84 -38.09
N PRO A 683 -10.73 19.13 -38.24
CA PRO A 683 -9.40 19.65 -37.94
C PRO A 683 -8.97 19.47 -36.47
N ASP A 684 -9.92 19.53 -35.54
CA ASP A 684 -9.67 19.48 -34.10
C ASP A 684 -9.13 18.11 -33.66
N LEU A 685 -9.48 17.03 -34.38
CA LEU A 685 -8.94 15.67 -34.17
C LEU A 685 -7.43 15.55 -34.46
N ARG A 686 -6.78 16.56 -35.05
CA ARG A 686 -5.31 16.60 -35.16
C ARG A 686 -4.61 16.96 -33.85
N SER A 687 -5.34 17.52 -32.89
CA SER A 687 -4.82 18.06 -31.62
C SER A 687 -5.50 17.51 -30.38
N ASP A 688 -6.74 17.05 -30.50
CA ASP A 688 -7.52 16.40 -29.46
C ASP A 688 -8.37 15.30 -30.12
N PRO A 689 -7.91 14.05 -30.11
CA PRO A 689 -8.64 12.92 -30.70
C PRO A 689 -9.91 12.54 -29.92
N GLY A 690 -10.04 12.97 -28.67
CA GLY A 690 -11.26 12.88 -27.86
C GLY A 690 -12.33 13.92 -28.23
N ALA A 691 -11.97 14.98 -28.96
CA ALA A 691 -12.87 16.09 -29.35
C ALA A 691 -14.10 15.65 -30.15
N PHE A 692 -14.15 14.42 -30.67
CA PHE A 692 -15.32 13.90 -31.36
C PHE A 692 -16.53 13.64 -30.42
N GLY A 693 -16.28 13.50 -29.12
CA GLY A 693 -17.28 13.27 -28.08
C GLY A 693 -17.43 11.81 -27.64
N PRO A 694 -18.25 11.55 -26.59
CA PRO A 694 -18.38 10.24 -25.95
C PRO A 694 -19.18 9.23 -26.78
N SER A 695 -19.11 7.94 -26.40
CA SER A 695 -19.94 6.91 -27.05
C SER A 695 -21.44 7.16 -26.82
N ALA A 696 -22.25 6.83 -27.84
CA ALA A 696 -23.68 7.13 -27.86
C ALA A 696 -24.50 6.33 -26.83
N ARG A 697 -24.01 5.18 -26.33
CA ARG A 697 -24.64 4.33 -25.30
C ARG A 697 -23.56 3.58 -24.49
N GLN A 698 -23.95 3.01 -23.35
CA GLN A 698 -23.07 2.21 -22.48
C GLN A 698 -22.67 0.88 -23.14
N ASN A 699 -21.39 0.51 -23.04
CA ASN A 699 -20.84 -0.80 -23.45
C ASN A 699 -21.11 -1.90 -22.41
N LEU A 700 -21.30 -3.14 -22.86
CA LEU A 700 -21.39 -4.34 -22.02
C LEU A 700 -20.16 -5.25 -22.18
N THR A 701 -19.75 -5.86 -21.07
CA THR A 701 -18.76 -6.96 -21.00
C THR A 701 -19.32 -8.27 -21.58
N CYS A 702 -18.45 -9.26 -21.82
CA CYS A 702 -18.83 -10.54 -22.41
C CYS A 702 -19.87 -11.29 -21.57
N GLY A 703 -19.64 -11.46 -20.26
CA GLY A 703 -20.59 -12.07 -19.33
C GLY A 703 -21.94 -11.36 -19.29
N SER A 704 -21.92 -10.02 -19.18
CA SER A 704 -23.12 -9.18 -19.21
C SER A 704 -23.93 -9.35 -20.51
N ALA A 705 -23.25 -9.40 -21.65
CA ALA A 705 -23.89 -9.61 -22.94
C ALA A 705 -24.50 -11.02 -23.07
N ARG A 706 -23.81 -12.07 -22.61
CA ARG A 706 -24.30 -13.47 -22.65
C ARG A 706 -25.65 -13.64 -21.91
N LEU A 707 -25.89 -12.91 -20.81
CA LEU A 707 -27.20 -12.88 -20.11
C LEU A 707 -28.39 -12.41 -20.98
N LEU A 708 -28.13 -11.72 -22.09
CA LEU A 708 -29.16 -11.25 -23.03
C LEU A 708 -29.44 -12.24 -24.18
N VAL A 709 -28.61 -13.29 -24.34
CA VAL A 709 -28.68 -14.25 -25.45
C VAL A 709 -29.00 -15.68 -25.00
N ALA A 710 -28.92 -15.95 -23.70
CA ALA A 710 -29.40 -17.16 -23.04
C ALA A 710 -30.94 -17.32 -23.09
#